data_AF-A0A815KG76-F1
#
_entry.id   AF-A0A815KG76-F1
#
_cell.length_a   1.000
_cell.length_b   1.000
_cell.length_c   1.000
_cell.angle_alpha   90.00
_cell.angle_beta   90.00
_cell.angle_gamma   90.00
#
_symmetry.space_group_name_H-M   'P 1'
#
loop_
_entity.id
_entity.type
_entity.pdbx_description
1 polymer ?
#
loop_
_entity_poly.entity_id
_entity_poly.type
_entity_poly.pdbx_seq_one_letter_code
_entity_poly.pdbx_strand_id
1 'polypeptide(L)'
;MKHYITSLPRLNLIPALPKNPRNYPIILIGAGGIVTLGHLPAYKIAGFSVKGIYDIDQQKAFDVAKKWHIPKVYNTINEACTTSTNENIIFDLAVPANQIQSVLKQLPVNSHALIQKPMGENLIDAQSIVNICKQRHIHGSINFQLRYAPYILALKDAIRLGWLGQRLTTVEIHVNVDTPWTSWPFLATVKHLEPTYHSIHYVDLIRDLLKPYEPTALHCRTSQHIMMPHLTSVRSSYSFEYTHDPMLYVNIYTNHHHRWGTKHAQSYILVEGTGGAAKAQIGSNFAYGKNTEGQQTDYLQICSDEITKGEWIDIDLQGRRNLPHAFIGSMAAAIRRYENVHDQPSTDIEDALKTMIIIETARKIDQKSDTIVTAFAHNDSDNSSFKSTRNLVAKSLTARTTVCQLGVAYFIQNPINYEIHTEGIQLPEVHIYGLGLDVDNDAPNVASRSHQYDPAGVMFDYADVSHDETIDKLEFRIFTNPTVGFKPANISHNLTINNSNINITFNLTTIIQTTTLPTILVSFLNASFYSSFNFTTSSLDINNSLPVCNFSISNNNTSIYQVTINQTLYSYDIIEENHGKDLYPGGHYIPKECRTEQRLALIICYRNREQHLKMFLNNIHPFLQKQKLDYTIFVVNQYGNDPFNRAALFNVGYLEAMKLYPYDCFIFHDVDLLPEDLRNIYKCGDQPRHMSVAMDKFKYAIPYSEFFGGVTAFHSSDILGTNGHPTVYWGWGGEDDDIYFRVVKKLKKSIIRYPIEIARYKMIRTHGHTAAESNSHRLTILYSKYDYNLDGINTTNYTLHNIVFYKLFTLINVTLPEESFEHIRTRLHIKNKN
;
A
#
# COMPACT_ATOMS: atom_id res chain seq x y z
N MET A 1 22.52 44.99 7.67
CA MET A 1 22.11 43.56 7.80
C MET A 1 21.17 43.31 8.99
N LYS A 2 21.45 43.71 10.25
CA LYS A 2 20.58 43.38 11.42
C LYS A 2 19.09 43.83 11.38
N HIS A 3 18.64 44.63 10.42
CA HIS A 3 17.26 45.15 10.34
C HIS A 3 16.28 44.37 9.43
N TYR A 4 16.72 43.36 8.68
CA TYR A 4 15.83 42.62 7.76
C TYR A 4 15.22 41.32 8.32
N ILE A 5 15.61 40.91 9.53
CA ILE A 5 15.24 39.60 10.10
C ILE A 5 13.80 39.60 10.69
N THR A 6 13.26 40.78 11.02
CA THR A 6 11.98 40.93 11.74
C THR A 6 10.71 40.78 10.90
N SER A 7 10.82 40.46 9.60
CA SER A 7 9.67 40.36 8.68
C SER A 7 9.53 39.00 7.96
N LEU A 8 10.32 37.99 8.34
CA LEU A 8 10.22 36.66 7.75
C LEU A 8 8.97 35.90 8.28
N PRO A 9 8.28 35.07 7.47
CA PRO A 9 7.20 34.23 7.96
C PRO A 9 7.70 33.28 9.06
N ARG A 10 6.96 33.20 10.17
CA ARG A 10 7.39 32.43 11.35
C ARG A 10 7.18 30.92 11.14
N LEU A 11 8.27 30.18 10.95
CA LEU A 11 8.27 28.72 10.93
C LEU A 11 7.87 28.14 12.31
N ASN A 12 7.10 27.05 12.32
CA ASN A 12 6.70 26.38 13.57
C ASN A 12 7.84 25.53 14.15
N LEU A 13 8.18 25.78 15.42
CA LEU A 13 9.21 25.06 16.18
C LEU A 13 8.62 24.10 17.24
N ILE A 14 7.30 24.00 17.28
CA ILE A 14 6.52 23.38 18.36
C ILE A 14 5.46 22.48 17.70
N PRO A 15 5.31 21.21 18.13
CA PRO A 15 4.27 20.34 17.60
C PRO A 15 2.88 20.83 18.06
N ALA A 16 1.82 20.45 17.32
CA ALA A 16 0.44 20.69 17.76
C ALA A 16 0.19 20.00 19.11
N LEU A 17 -0.11 20.79 20.13
CA LEU A 17 -0.38 20.30 21.49
C LEU A 17 -1.87 19.95 21.66
N PRO A 18 -2.20 19.01 22.56
CA PRO A 18 -3.57 18.79 23.02
C PRO A 18 -4.15 20.01 23.74
N LYS A 19 -5.47 20.13 23.77
CA LYS A 19 -6.22 21.23 24.41
C LYS A 19 -6.20 21.13 25.94
N ASN A 20 -6.32 19.93 26.48
CA ASN A 20 -6.45 19.61 27.90
C ASN A 20 -5.43 18.52 28.33
N PRO A 21 -4.11 18.74 28.18
CA PRO A 21 -3.07 17.73 28.44
C PRO A 21 -3.07 17.05 29.81
N ARG A 22 -3.76 17.61 30.81
CA ARG A 22 -3.88 17.04 32.16
C ARG A 22 -5.01 16.04 32.31
N ASN A 23 -5.96 16.02 31.38
CA ASN A 23 -7.12 15.12 31.40
C ASN A 23 -6.76 13.69 30.91
N TYR A 24 -5.53 13.50 30.42
CA TYR A 24 -5.02 12.26 29.82
C TYR A 24 -3.77 11.76 30.55
N PRO A 25 -3.92 11.23 31.78
CA PRO A 25 -2.80 10.75 32.59
C PRO A 25 -2.03 9.61 31.90
N ILE A 26 -0.71 9.71 31.92
CA ILE A 26 0.21 8.74 31.33
C ILE A 26 0.60 7.68 32.37
N ILE A 27 0.58 6.41 31.96
CA ILE A 27 1.21 5.29 32.69
C ILE A 27 2.41 4.81 31.91
N LEU A 28 3.58 4.84 32.54
CA LEU A 28 4.83 4.34 31.97
C LEU A 28 4.98 2.83 32.15
N ILE A 29 5.29 2.12 31.07
CA ILE A 29 5.67 0.71 31.09
C ILE A 29 7.12 0.60 30.59
N GLY A 30 8.03 0.37 31.54
CA GLY A 30 9.47 0.50 31.40
C GLY A 30 10.01 1.71 32.16
N ALA A 31 11.10 1.51 32.91
CA ALA A 31 11.88 2.53 33.62
C ALA A 31 13.28 2.71 33.00
N GLY A 32 13.45 2.27 31.75
CA GLY A 32 14.72 2.28 31.03
C GLY A 32 15.26 3.68 30.70
N GLY A 33 16.53 3.74 30.28
CA GLY A 33 17.25 5.00 30.06
C GLY A 33 16.53 6.01 29.17
N ILE A 34 15.86 5.56 28.10
CA ILE A 34 15.12 6.44 27.18
C ILE A 34 13.98 7.20 27.87
N VAL A 35 13.33 6.61 28.86
CA VAL A 35 12.27 7.26 29.66
C VAL A 35 12.84 8.44 30.43
N THR A 36 14.02 8.28 31.03
CA THR A 36 14.68 9.34 31.81
C THR A 36 15.38 10.40 30.96
N LEU A 37 15.69 10.11 29.69
CA LEU A 37 16.41 11.00 28.76
C LEU A 37 15.49 11.73 27.76
N GLY A 38 14.35 11.13 27.39
CA GLY A 38 13.41 11.65 26.40
C GLY A 38 12.02 11.90 26.97
N HIS A 39 11.32 10.84 27.38
CA HIS A 39 9.89 10.86 27.74
C HIS A 39 9.60 11.78 28.95
N LEU A 40 10.12 11.46 30.14
CA LEU A 40 9.86 12.23 31.36
C LEU A 40 10.31 13.71 31.28
N PRO A 41 11.50 14.04 30.70
CA PRO A 41 11.84 15.43 30.43
C PRO A 41 10.85 16.14 29.50
N ALA A 42 10.39 15.47 28.42
CA ALA A 42 9.40 16.04 27.50
C ALA A 42 8.06 16.30 28.19
N TYR A 43 7.56 15.34 28.98
CA TYR A 43 6.26 15.42 29.65
C TYR A 43 6.27 16.53 30.70
N LYS A 44 7.38 16.69 31.43
CA LYS A 44 7.59 17.82 32.34
C LYS A 44 7.60 19.18 31.64
N ILE A 45 8.17 19.29 30.44
CA ILE A 45 8.20 20.54 29.65
C ILE A 45 6.83 20.86 29.05
N ALA A 46 6.10 19.83 28.59
CA ALA A 46 4.78 19.98 27.97
C ALA A 46 3.61 20.07 28.97
N GLY A 47 3.87 19.78 30.25
CA GLY A 47 2.85 19.78 31.31
C GLY A 47 1.92 18.55 31.28
N PHE A 48 2.36 17.45 30.66
CA PHE A 48 1.62 16.18 30.62
C PHE A 48 1.72 15.47 31.98
N SER A 49 0.60 14.91 32.45
CA SER A 49 0.53 14.26 33.76
C SER A 49 1.02 12.81 33.68
N VAL A 50 1.87 12.37 34.60
CA VAL A 50 2.33 10.97 34.71
C VAL A 50 1.80 10.41 36.03
N LYS A 51 0.86 9.47 35.95
CA LYS A 51 0.15 8.90 37.10
C LYS A 51 0.95 7.81 37.80
N GLY A 52 1.61 6.96 37.03
CA GLY A 52 2.35 5.81 37.57
C GLY A 52 3.34 5.18 36.61
N ILE A 53 4.15 4.27 37.13
CA ILE A 53 5.19 3.55 36.38
C ILE A 53 5.27 2.07 36.80
N TYR A 54 5.53 1.20 35.82
CA TYR A 54 5.87 -0.21 36.00
C TYR A 54 7.23 -0.51 35.34
N ASP A 55 8.02 -1.39 35.94
CA ASP A 55 9.11 -2.13 35.29
C ASP A 55 9.18 -3.54 35.91
N ILE A 56 9.74 -4.50 35.18
CA ILE A 56 10.01 -5.85 35.73
C ILE A 56 11.09 -5.79 36.82
N ASP A 57 12.02 -4.84 36.72
CA ASP A 57 12.90 -4.42 37.81
C ASP A 57 12.21 -3.33 38.65
N GLN A 58 11.54 -3.78 39.71
CA GLN A 58 10.82 -2.90 40.63
C GLN A 58 11.72 -1.86 41.33
N GLN A 59 13.02 -2.12 41.48
CA GLN A 59 13.96 -1.13 42.04
C GLN A 59 14.19 0.00 41.04
N LYS A 60 14.36 -0.30 39.74
CA LYS A 60 14.41 0.75 38.68
C LYS A 60 13.13 1.57 38.65
N ALA A 61 11.95 0.93 38.74
CA ALA A 61 10.68 1.63 38.76
C ALA A 61 10.57 2.59 39.97
N PHE A 62 10.97 2.12 41.16
CA PHE A 62 11.02 2.94 42.38
C PHE A 62 12.01 4.11 42.27
N ASP A 63 13.23 3.88 41.80
CA ASP A 63 14.25 4.93 41.69
C ASP A 63 13.87 6.01 40.66
N VAL A 64 13.26 5.61 39.53
CA VAL A 64 12.71 6.56 38.55
C VAL A 64 11.51 7.31 39.12
N ALA A 65 10.57 6.63 39.78
CA ALA A 65 9.41 7.28 40.41
C ALA A 65 9.83 8.31 41.46
N LYS A 66 10.75 7.94 42.36
CA LYS A 66 11.33 8.80 43.40
C LYS A 66 12.05 10.01 42.82
N LYS A 67 12.82 9.82 41.74
CA LYS A 67 13.57 10.89 41.04
C LYS A 67 12.68 11.88 40.30
N TRP A 68 11.53 11.44 39.78
CA TRP A 68 10.63 12.24 38.95
C TRP A 68 9.31 12.63 39.65
N HIS A 69 9.13 12.22 40.91
CA HIS A 69 7.93 12.43 41.71
C HIS A 69 6.66 11.82 41.07
N ILE A 70 6.81 10.64 40.46
CA ILE A 70 5.68 9.88 39.91
C ILE A 70 4.85 9.32 41.08
N PRO A 71 3.52 9.58 41.17
CA PRO A 71 2.73 9.26 42.36
C PRO A 71 2.66 7.78 42.74
N LYS A 72 2.73 6.86 41.75
CA LYS A 72 2.61 5.42 42.00
C LYS A 72 3.62 4.57 41.24
N VAL A 73 4.17 3.57 41.93
CA VAL A 73 4.83 2.40 41.33
C VAL A 73 3.82 1.25 41.33
N TYR A 74 3.76 0.51 40.23
CA TYR A 74 2.90 -0.67 40.08
C TYR A 74 3.74 -1.95 40.17
N ASN A 75 3.20 -2.96 40.88
CA ASN A 75 3.85 -4.26 41.06
C ASN A 75 3.68 -5.16 39.82
N THR A 76 2.62 -4.95 39.04
CA THR A 76 2.33 -5.66 37.78
C THR A 76 1.69 -4.72 36.76
N ILE A 77 1.77 -5.05 35.46
CA ILE A 77 1.04 -4.34 34.41
C ILE A 77 -0.47 -4.43 34.66
N ASN A 78 -0.97 -5.59 35.11
CA ASN A 78 -2.38 -5.76 35.45
C ASN A 78 -2.86 -4.80 36.55
N GLU A 79 -2.04 -4.52 37.56
CA GLU A 79 -2.35 -3.52 38.60
C GLU A 79 -2.42 -2.09 38.01
N ALA A 80 -1.55 -1.77 37.05
CA ALA A 80 -1.58 -0.49 36.36
C ALA A 80 -2.87 -0.30 35.54
N CYS A 81 -3.31 -1.37 34.87
CA CYS A 81 -4.57 -1.44 34.12
C CYS A 81 -5.80 -1.30 35.04
N THR A 82 -5.94 -2.15 36.07
CA THR A 82 -7.16 -2.24 36.90
C THR A 82 -7.36 -1.08 37.87
N THR A 83 -6.31 -0.34 38.22
CA THR A 83 -6.42 0.85 39.09
C THR A 83 -6.70 2.15 38.32
N SER A 84 -7.04 2.03 37.03
CA SER A 84 -7.20 3.19 36.14
C SER A 84 -8.32 3.02 35.10
N THR A 85 -9.23 2.05 35.30
CA THR A 85 -10.32 1.68 34.36
C THR A 85 -11.30 2.82 34.05
N ASN A 86 -11.40 3.81 34.95
CA ASN A 86 -12.34 4.93 34.86
C ASN A 86 -11.64 6.27 34.51
N GLU A 87 -10.43 6.22 33.94
CA GLU A 87 -9.64 7.40 33.58
C GLU A 87 -9.15 7.33 32.12
N ASN A 88 -8.92 8.48 31.50
CA ASN A 88 -8.47 8.55 30.10
C ASN A 88 -6.96 8.27 29.95
N ILE A 89 -6.55 7.03 30.25
CA ILE A 89 -5.14 6.65 30.35
C ILE A 89 -4.49 6.48 28.97
N ILE A 90 -3.27 7.00 28.85
CA ILE A 90 -2.36 6.65 27.77
C ILE A 90 -1.21 5.82 28.33
N PHE A 91 -1.00 4.63 27.78
CA PHE A 91 0.11 3.76 28.14
C PHE A 91 1.34 4.09 27.28
N ASP A 92 2.49 4.31 27.92
CA ASP A 92 3.75 4.65 27.26
C ASP A 92 4.73 3.47 27.38
N LEU A 93 4.86 2.72 26.29
CA LEU A 93 5.52 1.42 26.21
C LEU A 93 6.99 1.58 25.81
N ALA A 94 7.83 1.88 26.78
CA ALA A 94 9.28 2.07 26.63
C ALA A 94 10.08 0.77 26.88
N VAL A 95 9.59 -0.35 26.35
CA VAL A 95 10.16 -1.70 26.49
C VAL A 95 10.98 -2.13 25.26
N PRO A 96 11.86 -3.15 25.36
CA PRO A 96 12.54 -3.72 24.19
C PRO A 96 11.56 -4.27 23.14
N ALA A 97 11.97 -4.28 21.87
CA ALA A 97 11.06 -4.55 20.74
C ALA A 97 10.37 -5.93 20.81
N ASN A 98 11.08 -6.96 21.29
CA ASN A 98 10.53 -8.30 21.50
C ASN A 98 9.52 -8.40 22.67
N GLN A 99 9.44 -7.40 23.57
CA GLN A 99 8.47 -7.36 24.68
C GLN A 99 7.16 -6.66 24.33
N ILE A 100 7.14 -5.82 23.28
CA ILE A 100 5.97 -4.98 22.91
C ILE A 100 4.69 -5.83 22.79
N GLN A 101 4.77 -6.98 22.10
CA GLN A 101 3.62 -7.89 21.92
C GLN A 101 3.10 -8.46 23.25
N SER A 102 3.99 -8.73 24.21
CA SER A 102 3.62 -9.25 25.54
C SER A 102 2.90 -8.20 26.37
N VAL A 103 3.36 -6.94 26.31
CA VAL A 103 2.75 -5.81 27.01
C VAL A 103 1.39 -5.44 26.40
N LEU A 104 1.28 -5.32 25.07
CA LEU A 104 0.03 -4.97 24.39
C LEU A 104 -1.10 -5.97 24.69
N LYS A 105 -0.77 -7.26 24.84
CA LYS A 105 -1.73 -8.30 25.25
C LYS A 105 -2.27 -8.12 26.68
N GLN A 106 -1.60 -7.34 27.53
CA GLN A 106 -1.99 -7.04 28.93
C GLN A 106 -2.70 -5.69 29.10
N LEU A 107 -2.62 -4.78 28.12
CA LEU A 107 -3.33 -3.50 28.18
C LEU A 107 -4.86 -3.70 28.13
N PRO A 108 -5.67 -2.76 28.66
CA PRO A 108 -7.12 -2.81 28.51
C PRO A 108 -7.54 -2.79 27.04
N VAL A 109 -8.70 -3.38 26.74
CA VAL A 109 -9.37 -3.17 25.45
C VAL A 109 -9.76 -1.69 25.34
N ASN A 110 -9.72 -1.12 24.13
CA ASN A 110 -10.03 0.28 23.84
C ASN A 110 -9.08 1.31 24.51
N SER A 111 -7.86 0.90 24.84
CA SER A 111 -6.83 1.79 25.43
C SER A 111 -6.03 2.56 24.38
N HIS A 112 -5.34 3.63 24.80
CA HIS A 112 -4.43 4.38 23.93
C HIS A 112 -2.97 4.08 24.29
N ALA A 113 -2.09 3.96 23.29
CA ALA A 113 -0.69 3.57 23.52
C ALA A 113 0.31 4.34 22.65
N LEU A 114 1.32 4.95 23.29
CA LEU A 114 2.57 5.31 22.62
C LEU A 114 3.56 4.14 22.77
N ILE A 115 4.13 3.67 21.67
CA ILE A 115 4.97 2.48 21.62
C ILE A 115 6.38 2.88 21.17
N GLN A 116 7.41 2.52 21.92
CA GLN A 116 8.78 2.85 21.55
C GLN A 116 9.24 2.05 20.31
N LYS A 117 10.01 2.70 19.42
CA LYS A 117 10.54 2.07 18.20
C LYS A 117 11.75 1.16 18.52
N PRO A 118 12.03 0.11 17.72
CA PRO A 118 11.28 -0.32 16.54
C PRO A 118 9.99 -1.08 16.87
N MET A 119 9.06 -1.11 15.92
CA MET A 119 7.81 -1.87 16.05
C MET A 119 8.08 -3.36 15.80
N GLY A 120 8.76 -4.01 16.75
CA GLY A 120 9.23 -5.40 16.65
C GLY A 120 10.61 -5.56 16.01
N GLU A 121 11.16 -6.77 16.02
CA GLU A 121 12.52 -7.09 15.51
C GLU A 121 12.56 -7.30 13.99
N ASN A 122 11.39 -7.44 13.35
CA ASN A 122 11.19 -7.80 11.96
C ASN A 122 9.75 -7.48 11.52
N LEU A 123 9.44 -7.68 10.23
CA LEU A 123 8.12 -7.38 9.67
C LEU A 123 6.98 -8.29 10.20
N ILE A 124 7.27 -9.51 10.66
CA ILE A 124 6.27 -10.43 11.23
C ILE A 124 5.86 -9.92 12.63
N ASP A 125 6.82 -9.52 13.46
CA ASP A 125 6.54 -8.88 14.75
C ASP A 125 5.77 -7.56 14.56
N ALA A 126 6.15 -6.75 13.56
CA ALA A 126 5.47 -5.51 13.22
C ALA A 126 3.99 -5.75 12.86
N GLN A 127 3.72 -6.75 12.01
CA GLN A 127 2.36 -7.15 11.66
C GLN A 127 1.59 -7.71 12.87
N SER A 128 2.25 -8.50 13.72
CA SER A 128 1.67 -9.01 14.96
C SER A 128 1.27 -7.88 15.91
N ILE A 129 2.12 -6.87 16.08
CA ILE A 129 1.82 -5.66 16.88
C ILE A 129 0.59 -4.93 16.33
N VAL A 130 0.53 -4.68 15.01
CA VAL A 130 -0.65 -4.08 14.35
C VAL A 130 -1.91 -4.91 14.60
N ASN A 131 -1.82 -6.23 14.49
CA ASN A 131 -2.96 -7.12 14.69
C ASN A 131 -3.44 -7.16 16.15
N ILE A 132 -2.53 -7.22 17.12
CA ILE A 132 -2.86 -7.15 18.56
C ILE A 132 -3.56 -5.83 18.88
N CYS A 133 -3.05 -4.72 18.35
CA CYS A 133 -3.69 -3.41 18.52
C CYS A 133 -5.10 -3.40 17.94
N LYS A 134 -5.32 -3.91 16.71
CA LYS A 134 -6.66 -4.02 16.12
C LYS A 134 -7.60 -4.92 16.93
N GLN A 135 -7.14 -6.10 17.34
CA GLN A 135 -7.94 -7.08 18.11
C GLN A 135 -8.32 -6.60 19.52
N ARG A 136 -7.52 -5.72 20.11
CA ARG A 136 -7.79 -5.12 21.44
C ARG A 136 -8.28 -3.68 21.36
N HIS A 137 -8.60 -3.17 20.16
CA HIS A 137 -8.95 -1.76 19.93
C HIS A 137 -7.95 -0.75 20.52
N ILE A 138 -6.66 -1.12 20.59
CA ILE A 138 -5.62 -0.24 21.13
C ILE A 138 -5.25 0.80 20.08
N HIS A 139 -5.52 2.07 20.39
CA HIS A 139 -5.13 3.21 19.58
C HIS A 139 -3.62 3.46 19.72
N GLY A 140 -2.85 2.67 18.97
CA GLY A 140 -1.38 2.68 18.97
C GLY A 140 -0.77 3.76 18.08
N SER A 141 0.32 4.36 18.54
CA SER A 141 1.25 5.16 17.73
C SER A 141 2.69 4.80 18.06
N ILE A 142 3.58 4.81 17.06
CA ILE A 142 5.00 4.56 17.27
C ILE A 142 5.73 5.86 17.56
N ASN A 143 6.64 5.84 18.53
CA ASN A 143 7.49 6.97 18.88
C ASN A 143 8.59 7.19 17.82
N PHE A 144 8.20 7.69 16.65
CA PHE A 144 9.10 8.29 15.67
C PHE A 144 9.27 9.78 15.96
N GLN A 145 9.92 10.08 17.09
CA GLN A 145 10.03 11.44 17.61
C GLN A 145 10.66 12.43 16.61
N LEU A 146 11.56 11.97 15.73
CA LEU A 146 12.37 12.83 14.88
C LEU A 146 11.53 13.72 13.94
N ARG A 147 10.36 13.25 13.50
CA ARG A 147 9.37 14.02 12.73
C ARG A 147 8.89 15.30 13.44
N TYR A 148 9.03 15.34 14.77
CA TYR A 148 8.61 16.43 15.65
C TYR A 148 9.79 17.19 16.29
N ALA A 149 11.04 16.91 15.90
CA ALA A 149 12.18 17.69 16.36
C ALA A 149 12.04 19.16 15.90
N PRO A 150 12.44 20.18 16.71
CA PRO A 150 12.16 21.59 16.41
C PRO A 150 12.65 22.06 15.02
N TYR A 151 13.82 21.58 14.59
CA TYR A 151 14.37 21.87 13.26
C TYR A 151 13.66 21.09 12.13
N ILE A 152 13.05 19.93 12.41
CA ILE A 152 12.26 19.19 11.41
C ILE A 152 10.89 19.83 11.23
N LEU A 153 10.26 20.31 12.30
CA LEU A 153 9.02 21.08 12.19
C LEU A 153 9.23 22.36 11.37
N ALA A 154 10.33 23.08 11.64
CA ALA A 154 10.71 24.27 10.88
C ALA A 154 11.03 23.95 9.40
N LEU A 155 11.77 22.87 9.13
CA LEU A 155 12.10 22.39 7.78
C LEU A 155 10.83 22.00 7.00
N LYS A 156 9.92 21.24 7.62
CA LYS A 156 8.64 20.86 7.01
C LYS A 156 7.79 22.09 6.69
N ASP A 157 7.79 23.11 7.55
CA ASP A 157 7.13 24.38 7.26
C ASP A 157 7.81 25.16 6.12
N ALA A 158 9.14 25.20 6.06
CA ALA A 158 9.88 25.86 4.97
C ALA A 158 9.59 25.19 3.61
N ILE A 159 9.54 23.86 3.56
CA ILE A 159 9.12 23.08 2.39
C ILE A 159 7.66 23.40 2.03
N ARG A 160 6.74 23.32 3.01
CA ARG A 160 5.30 23.60 2.82
C ARG A 160 5.00 25.04 2.39
N LEU A 161 5.86 25.99 2.76
CA LEU A 161 5.78 27.41 2.37
C LEU A 161 6.55 27.72 1.08
N GLY A 162 7.12 26.72 0.40
CA GLY A 162 7.83 26.88 -0.88
C GLY A 162 9.20 27.55 -0.78
N TRP A 163 9.81 27.66 0.41
CA TRP A 163 11.10 28.34 0.59
C TRP A 163 12.26 27.63 -0.13
N LEU A 164 12.12 26.33 -0.39
CA LEU A 164 13.07 25.52 -1.17
C LEU A 164 12.61 25.38 -2.65
N GLY A 165 11.67 26.20 -3.11
CA GLY A 165 11.02 26.10 -4.41
C GLY A 165 9.85 25.10 -4.43
N GLN A 166 9.34 24.82 -5.64
CA GLN A 166 8.13 24.01 -5.86
C GLN A 166 8.37 22.49 -5.80
N ARG A 167 9.63 22.07 -5.97
CA ARG A 167 10.05 20.65 -6.04
C ARG A 167 11.39 20.48 -5.34
N LEU A 168 11.51 19.40 -4.55
CA LEU A 168 12.77 18.97 -3.95
C LEU A 168 13.59 18.19 -4.97
N THR A 169 14.92 18.32 -4.89
CA THR A 169 15.88 17.63 -5.76
C THR A 169 16.77 16.67 -4.98
N THR A 170 17.06 16.98 -3.71
CA THR A 170 17.99 16.21 -2.87
C THR A 170 17.42 16.02 -1.47
N VAL A 171 17.51 14.81 -0.92
CA VAL A 171 17.39 14.55 0.52
C VAL A 171 18.53 13.62 0.96
N GLU A 172 19.54 14.17 1.60
CA GLU A 172 20.68 13.42 2.15
C GLU A 172 20.62 13.43 3.69
N ILE A 173 20.79 12.25 4.30
CA ILE A 173 21.01 12.13 5.74
C ILE A 173 22.38 11.49 5.98
N HIS A 174 23.31 12.24 6.57
CA HIS A 174 24.69 11.80 6.80
C HIS A 174 25.01 11.75 8.28
N VAL A 175 25.47 10.59 8.75
CA VAL A 175 25.85 10.34 10.14
C VAL A 175 27.22 9.65 10.20
N ASN A 176 28.15 10.24 10.94
CA ASN A 176 29.54 9.82 11.09
C ASN A 176 29.99 10.20 12.51
N VAL A 177 29.61 9.38 13.49
CA VAL A 177 29.71 9.66 14.94
C VAL A 177 30.23 8.45 15.72
N ASP A 178 30.70 8.63 16.95
CA ASP A 178 31.02 7.51 17.86
C ASP A 178 29.79 7.20 18.72
N THR A 179 29.14 6.06 18.48
CA THR A 179 27.92 5.69 19.22
C THR A 179 28.26 4.78 20.40
N PRO A 180 27.89 5.13 21.64
CA PRO A 180 28.26 4.36 22.83
C PRO A 180 27.34 3.14 23.01
N TRP A 181 27.42 2.18 22.09
CA TRP A 181 26.56 0.98 22.04
C TRP A 181 26.53 0.17 23.35
N THR A 182 27.61 0.20 24.13
CA THR A 182 27.71 -0.41 25.47
C THR A 182 26.69 0.14 26.48
N SER A 183 26.06 1.29 26.20
CA SER A 183 24.95 1.86 26.98
C SER A 183 23.67 1.01 26.89
N TRP A 184 23.59 0.10 25.92
CA TRP A 184 22.46 -0.80 25.70
C TRP A 184 22.94 -2.25 25.46
N PRO A 185 23.37 -2.99 26.49
CA PRO A 185 24.00 -4.31 26.33
C PRO A 185 23.18 -5.32 25.52
N PHE A 186 21.85 -5.23 25.53
CA PHE A 186 20.97 -6.10 24.73
C PHE A 186 21.17 -5.95 23.21
N LEU A 187 21.67 -4.79 22.74
CA LEU A 187 21.99 -4.55 21.33
C LEU A 187 23.22 -5.34 20.85
N ALA A 188 24.01 -5.94 21.74
CA ALA A 188 25.04 -6.91 21.35
C ALA A 188 24.46 -8.26 20.90
N THR A 189 23.20 -8.56 21.27
CA THR A 189 22.53 -9.82 20.93
C THR A 189 21.48 -9.73 19.82
N VAL A 190 21.18 -8.53 19.30
CA VAL A 190 20.18 -8.38 18.23
C VAL A 190 20.76 -8.77 16.85
N LYS A 191 20.01 -9.61 16.13
CA LYS A 191 20.44 -10.18 14.84
C LYS A 191 20.72 -9.13 13.76
N HIS A 192 20.07 -7.97 13.84
CA HIS A 192 20.23 -6.84 12.92
C HIS A 192 20.21 -5.52 13.69
N LEU A 193 21.38 -4.94 13.96
CA LEU A 193 21.51 -3.75 14.78
C LEU A 193 21.17 -2.46 14.02
N GLU A 194 21.99 -2.04 13.06
CA GLU A 194 21.94 -0.66 12.55
C GLU A 194 20.60 -0.29 11.85
N PRO A 195 20.07 -1.09 10.89
CA PRO A 195 18.80 -0.80 10.23
C PRO A 195 17.62 -0.70 11.19
N THR A 196 17.50 -1.69 12.07
CA THR A 196 16.30 -1.89 12.89
C THR A 196 16.29 -0.98 14.11
N TYR A 197 17.45 -0.71 14.72
CA TYR A 197 17.52 0.11 15.94
C TYR A 197 17.97 1.56 15.73
N HIS A 198 18.72 1.90 14.67
CA HIS A 198 19.24 3.26 14.47
C HIS A 198 18.72 3.98 13.21
N SER A 199 19.05 3.52 12.00
CA SER A 199 18.71 4.23 10.76
C SER A 199 17.22 4.19 10.42
N ILE A 200 16.43 3.35 11.11
CA ILE A 200 14.95 3.42 11.12
C ILE A 200 14.42 4.85 11.32
N HIS A 201 15.06 5.69 12.15
CA HIS A 201 14.65 7.09 12.33
C HIS A 201 14.82 7.94 11.06
N TYR A 202 15.81 7.63 10.23
CA TYR A 202 16.14 8.37 9.02
C TYR A 202 15.31 7.89 7.84
N VAL A 203 15.11 6.57 7.72
CA VAL A 203 14.16 5.95 6.78
C VAL A 203 12.74 6.50 7.01
N ASP A 204 12.32 6.56 8.27
CA ASP A 204 11.00 7.06 8.66
C ASP A 204 10.85 8.58 8.42
N LEU A 205 11.88 9.36 8.71
CA LEU A 205 11.88 10.81 8.42
C LEU A 205 11.80 11.09 6.91
N ILE A 206 12.53 10.34 6.08
CA ILE A 206 12.49 10.51 4.62
C ILE A 206 11.08 10.25 4.08
N ARG A 207 10.40 9.19 4.55
CA ARG A 207 8.98 8.97 4.23
C ARG A 207 8.10 10.15 4.65
N ASP A 208 8.29 10.70 5.84
CA ASP A 208 7.48 11.80 6.39
C ASP A 208 7.72 13.17 5.73
N LEU A 209 8.93 13.40 5.21
CA LEU A 209 9.29 14.59 4.42
C LEU A 209 8.75 14.54 2.99
N LEU A 210 8.60 13.35 2.41
CA LEU A 210 8.23 13.14 1.00
C LEU A 210 6.78 12.68 0.79
N LYS A 211 5.93 12.74 1.83
CA LYS A 211 4.48 12.45 1.71
C LYS A 211 3.83 13.36 0.64
N PRO A 212 2.91 12.84 -0.19
CA PRO A 212 2.21 11.55 -0.07
C PRO A 212 2.97 10.33 -0.62
N TYR A 213 4.19 10.50 -1.14
CA TYR A 213 4.90 9.46 -1.88
C TYR A 213 5.71 8.52 -0.97
N GLU A 214 5.85 7.27 -1.42
CA GLU A 214 6.65 6.21 -0.77
C GLU A 214 7.75 5.77 -1.76
N PRO A 215 8.93 5.33 -1.28
CA PRO A 215 10.00 4.84 -2.17
C PRO A 215 9.60 3.54 -2.85
N THR A 216 9.90 3.45 -4.15
CA THR A 216 9.46 2.36 -5.04
C THR A 216 10.52 1.29 -5.27
N ALA A 217 11.80 1.65 -5.13
CA ALA A 217 12.90 0.70 -5.00
C ALA A 217 13.97 1.26 -4.06
N LEU A 218 14.90 0.39 -3.65
CA LEU A 218 15.95 0.68 -2.68
C LEU A 218 17.20 -0.11 -3.05
N HIS A 219 18.36 0.55 -2.98
CA HIS A 219 19.67 -0.10 -2.83
C HIS A 219 20.13 0.09 -1.38
N CYS A 220 20.54 -1.00 -0.73
CA CYS A 220 21.01 -0.97 0.65
C CYS A 220 22.22 -1.86 0.83
N ARG A 221 23.18 -1.40 1.64
CA ARG A 221 24.28 -2.20 2.17
C ARG A 221 24.49 -1.85 3.63
N THR A 222 24.70 -2.85 4.48
CA THR A 222 25.17 -2.66 5.86
C THR A 222 26.58 -3.21 6.02
N SER A 223 27.26 -2.86 7.11
CA SER A 223 28.51 -3.52 7.47
C SER A 223 28.83 -3.47 8.95
N GLN A 224 29.55 -4.50 9.40
CA GLN A 224 30.26 -4.50 10.67
C GLN A 224 31.47 -3.55 10.63
N HIS A 225 32.05 -3.29 11.80
CA HIS A 225 33.34 -2.63 11.92
C HIS A 225 34.33 -3.55 12.64
N ILE A 226 35.58 -3.62 12.16
CA ILE A 226 36.58 -4.59 12.65
C ILE A 226 36.90 -4.44 14.15
N MET A 227 36.69 -3.26 14.72
CA MET A 227 36.85 -2.98 16.16
C MET A 227 35.57 -3.18 16.99
N MET A 228 34.45 -3.52 16.37
CA MET A 228 33.18 -3.91 17.00
C MET A 228 32.67 -5.27 16.46
N PRO A 229 33.48 -6.35 16.49
CA PRO A 229 33.13 -7.64 15.88
C PRO A 229 32.01 -8.38 16.62
N HIS A 230 31.58 -7.88 17.78
CA HIS A 230 30.46 -8.39 18.58
C HIS A 230 29.12 -7.73 18.22
N LEU A 231 29.08 -6.81 17.25
CA LEU A 231 27.86 -6.12 16.79
C LEU A 231 27.55 -6.51 15.34
N THR A 232 26.27 -6.80 15.06
CA THR A 232 25.86 -7.41 13.78
C THR A 232 26.00 -6.48 12.57
N SER A 233 25.78 -5.18 12.75
CA SER A 233 26.21 -4.11 11.84
C SER A 233 26.23 -2.76 12.58
N VAL A 234 27.10 -1.82 12.16
CA VAL A 234 27.23 -0.47 12.78
C VAL A 234 27.42 0.65 11.74
N ARG A 235 27.20 0.34 10.46
CA ARG A 235 27.28 1.26 9.33
C ARG A 235 26.28 0.83 8.26
N SER A 236 25.69 1.77 7.55
CA SER A 236 24.84 1.48 6.38
C SER A 236 24.89 2.58 5.33
N SER A 237 24.48 2.21 4.12
CA SER A 237 24.26 3.12 3.00
C SER A 237 22.97 2.74 2.28
N TYR A 238 22.05 3.68 2.15
CA TYR A 238 20.77 3.56 1.46
C TYR A 238 20.72 4.55 0.29
N SER A 239 20.21 4.11 -0.85
CA SER A 239 19.85 4.95 -2.00
C SER A 239 18.44 4.57 -2.45
N PHE A 240 17.51 5.54 -2.46
CA PHE A 240 16.09 5.30 -2.68
C PHE A 240 15.66 5.77 -4.07
N GLU A 241 14.89 4.93 -4.76
CA GLU A 241 14.32 5.25 -6.08
C GLU A 241 12.83 5.54 -5.97
N TYR A 242 12.40 6.66 -6.56
CA TYR A 242 11.02 7.12 -6.61
C TYR A 242 10.57 7.22 -8.08
N THR A 243 9.86 6.22 -8.62
CA THR A 243 9.50 6.21 -10.06
C THR A 243 8.57 7.34 -10.49
N HIS A 244 7.88 7.99 -9.56
CA HIS A 244 7.08 9.20 -9.83
C HIS A 244 7.96 10.46 -9.99
N ASP A 245 9.17 10.47 -9.42
CA ASP A 245 10.17 11.52 -9.59
C ASP A 245 11.58 10.90 -9.74
N PRO A 246 11.97 10.48 -10.97
CA PRO A 246 13.27 9.89 -11.23
C PRO A 246 14.47 10.86 -11.12
N MET A 247 14.25 12.13 -10.76
CA MET A 247 15.32 13.13 -10.56
C MET A 247 15.58 13.42 -9.07
N LEU A 248 14.70 13.00 -8.18
CA LEU A 248 14.78 13.20 -6.75
C LEU A 248 15.84 12.26 -6.13
N TYR A 249 16.99 12.81 -5.74
CA TYR A 249 18.14 12.07 -5.23
C TYR A 249 18.09 11.91 -3.71
N VAL A 250 17.82 10.70 -3.22
CA VAL A 250 17.52 10.44 -1.80
C VAL A 250 18.42 9.36 -1.23
N ASN A 251 19.21 9.71 -0.20
CA ASN A 251 20.25 8.83 0.34
C ASN A 251 20.38 8.94 1.87
N ILE A 252 20.77 7.84 2.52
CA ILE A 252 21.23 7.81 3.91
C ILE A 252 22.63 7.20 3.94
N TYR A 253 23.56 7.82 4.66
CA TYR A 253 24.85 7.24 5.02
C TYR A 253 25.03 7.25 6.54
N THR A 254 25.36 6.10 7.13
CA THR A 254 25.68 6.00 8.56
C THR A 254 27.02 5.31 8.82
N ASN A 255 27.77 5.88 9.76
CA ASN A 255 28.95 5.29 10.38
C ASN A 255 28.94 5.59 11.88
N HIS A 256 28.74 4.57 12.70
CA HIS A 256 28.63 4.69 14.16
C HIS A 256 29.94 4.38 14.91
N HIS A 257 31.08 4.47 14.22
CA HIS A 257 32.44 4.25 14.76
C HIS A 257 33.38 5.44 14.43
N HIS A 258 32.93 6.69 14.53
CA HIS A 258 33.80 7.87 14.40
C HIS A 258 34.56 8.19 15.71
N ARG A 259 35.38 7.24 16.20
CA ARG A 259 36.05 7.31 17.51
C ARG A 259 37.20 8.33 17.64
N TRP A 260 37.25 9.35 16.77
CA TRP A 260 38.28 10.40 16.71
C TRP A 260 37.83 11.74 17.31
N GLY A 261 36.73 11.74 18.05
CA GLY A 261 36.19 12.90 18.77
C GLY A 261 35.22 13.74 17.94
N THR A 262 34.55 14.69 18.60
CA THR A 262 33.41 15.44 18.04
C THR A 262 33.79 16.53 17.03
N LYS A 263 35.09 16.85 16.85
CA LYS A 263 35.54 17.95 15.97
C LYS A 263 35.29 17.68 14.48
N HIS A 264 35.46 16.44 14.04
CA HIS A 264 35.31 16.02 12.64
C HIS A 264 34.24 14.93 12.43
N ALA A 265 33.51 14.60 13.51
CA ALA A 265 32.24 13.89 13.41
C ALA A 265 31.22 14.74 12.64
N GLN A 266 30.23 14.09 12.02
CA GLN A 266 29.17 14.74 11.23
C GLN A 266 27.83 14.09 11.55
N SER A 267 26.75 14.85 11.64
CA SER A 267 25.39 14.30 11.80
C SER A 267 24.35 15.30 11.33
N TYR A 268 24.08 15.33 10.03
CA TYR A 268 23.19 16.32 9.42
C TYR A 268 22.15 15.70 8.48
N ILE A 269 21.13 16.50 8.19
CA ILE A 269 20.14 16.31 7.13
C ILE A 269 20.29 17.50 6.19
N LEU A 270 20.46 17.24 4.89
CA LEU A 270 20.49 18.24 3.83
C LEU A 270 19.26 17.99 2.95
N VAL A 271 18.47 19.04 2.73
CA VAL A 271 17.35 19.03 1.78
C VAL A 271 17.57 20.16 0.80
N GLU A 272 17.50 19.86 -0.49
CA GLU A 272 17.67 20.85 -1.56
C GLU A 272 16.45 20.80 -2.48
N GLY A 273 16.12 21.93 -3.09
CA GLY A 273 15.07 22.04 -4.08
C GLY A 273 15.28 23.20 -5.04
N THR A 274 14.35 23.29 -5.99
CA THR A 274 14.33 24.21 -7.14
C THR A 274 14.44 25.72 -6.84
N GLY A 275 14.40 26.17 -5.58
CA GLY A 275 14.54 27.58 -5.20
C GLY A 275 15.18 27.82 -3.82
N GLY A 276 15.91 26.83 -3.30
CA GLY A 276 16.58 26.93 -2.00
C GLY A 276 17.04 25.60 -1.42
N ALA A 277 17.79 25.67 -0.31
CA ALA A 277 18.32 24.52 0.40
C ALA A 277 18.26 24.73 1.92
N ALA A 278 18.19 23.64 2.67
CA ALA A 278 18.16 23.65 4.13
C ALA A 278 19.07 22.56 4.70
N LYS A 279 19.81 22.91 5.75
CA LYS A 279 20.73 22.01 6.46
C LYS A 279 20.43 21.99 7.95
N ALA A 280 20.00 20.85 8.46
CA ALA A 280 19.70 20.63 9.86
C ALA A 280 20.75 19.74 10.51
N GLN A 281 21.20 20.06 11.72
CA GLN A 281 22.13 19.24 12.49
C GLN A 281 21.43 18.51 13.63
N ILE A 282 21.75 17.23 13.80
CA ILE A 282 21.23 16.36 14.86
C ILE A 282 22.27 16.33 16.01
N GLY A 283 22.26 17.36 16.86
CA GLY A 283 23.22 17.56 17.95
C GLY A 283 23.24 16.42 18.97
N SER A 284 22.11 15.74 19.16
CA SER A 284 22.00 14.57 20.05
C SER A 284 22.93 13.41 19.70
N ASN A 285 23.36 13.30 18.44
CA ASN A 285 24.17 12.16 17.98
C ASN A 285 25.66 12.28 18.33
N PHE A 286 26.16 13.49 18.63
CA PHE A 286 27.57 13.74 18.90
C PHE A 286 28.01 13.35 20.32
N ALA A 287 27.09 13.33 21.28
CA ALA A 287 27.34 12.88 22.64
C ALA A 287 26.03 12.40 23.29
N TYR A 288 25.54 11.24 22.83
CA TYR A 288 24.24 10.70 23.23
C TYR A 288 24.08 10.62 24.76
N GLY A 289 23.03 11.25 25.30
CA GLY A 289 22.69 11.22 26.73
C GLY A 289 23.66 11.93 27.67
N LYS A 290 24.70 12.60 27.15
CA LYS A 290 25.66 13.39 27.94
C LYS A 290 25.42 14.87 27.72
N ASN A 291 25.43 15.65 28.80
CA ASN A 291 25.61 17.10 28.75
C ASN A 291 27.09 17.39 28.95
N THR A 292 27.78 17.84 27.92
CA THR A 292 29.19 18.24 27.97
C THR A 292 29.36 19.63 27.37
N GLU A 293 30.22 20.46 27.96
CA GLU A 293 30.58 21.75 27.35
C GLU A 293 31.32 21.52 26.02
N GLY A 294 31.13 22.40 25.04
CA GLY A 294 31.68 22.24 23.68
C GLY A 294 30.95 21.20 22.79
N GLN A 295 29.81 20.66 23.22
CA GLN A 295 28.99 19.74 22.44
C GLN A 295 28.38 20.42 21.20
N GLN A 296 28.44 19.75 20.04
CA GLN A 296 27.75 20.21 18.84
C GLN A 296 26.23 20.20 19.10
N THR A 297 25.58 21.36 19.00
CA THR A 297 24.13 21.51 19.22
C THR A 297 23.32 21.18 17.98
N ASP A 298 22.01 21.04 18.17
CA ASP A 298 21.06 21.09 17.06
C ASP A 298 21.07 22.49 16.42
N TYR A 299 20.98 22.56 15.09
CA TYR A 299 20.73 23.80 14.36
C TYR A 299 19.86 23.53 13.12
N LEU A 300 19.30 24.59 12.55
CA LEU A 300 18.77 24.61 11.19
C LEU A 300 19.27 25.87 10.49
N GLN A 301 19.87 25.69 9.32
CA GLN A 301 20.21 26.77 8.40
C GLN A 301 19.37 26.63 7.14
N ILE A 302 18.91 27.75 6.56
CA ILE A 302 18.15 27.78 5.31
C ILE A 302 18.70 28.86 4.39
N CYS A 303 18.85 28.52 3.11
CA CYS A 303 19.02 29.43 1.98
C CYS A 303 17.78 29.33 1.07
N SER A 304 17.31 30.47 0.55
CA SER A 304 16.15 30.57 -0.33
C SER A 304 16.30 31.76 -1.26
N ASP A 305 16.12 31.56 -2.55
CA ASP A 305 16.27 32.62 -3.57
C ASP A 305 15.24 33.74 -3.37
N GLU A 306 14.01 33.37 -3.00
CA GLU A 306 12.94 34.32 -2.72
C GLU A 306 13.03 34.93 -1.33
N ILE A 307 13.27 34.12 -0.29
CA ILE A 307 13.08 34.54 1.11
C ILE A 307 14.35 35.12 1.74
N THR A 308 15.53 34.54 1.45
CA THR A 308 16.82 34.96 2.03
C THR A 308 17.76 35.59 1.00
N LYS A 309 17.36 35.62 -0.29
CA LYS A 309 18.12 36.14 -1.43
C LYS A 309 19.43 35.39 -1.68
N GLY A 310 19.40 34.06 -1.52
CA GLY A 310 20.55 33.18 -1.74
C GLY A 310 21.53 33.08 -0.56
N GLU A 311 21.34 33.89 0.49
CA GLU A 311 22.15 33.85 1.71
C GLU A 311 21.66 32.76 2.68
N TRP A 312 22.59 32.08 3.36
CA TRP A 312 22.24 31.14 4.42
C TRP A 312 21.96 31.88 5.73
N ILE A 313 20.78 31.64 6.33
CA ILE A 313 20.42 32.17 7.65
C ILE A 313 20.27 31.05 8.68
N ASP A 314 20.67 31.31 9.92
CA ASP A 314 20.35 30.47 11.07
C ASP A 314 18.88 30.67 11.49
N ILE A 315 18.15 29.56 11.68
CA ILE A 315 16.81 29.58 12.26
C ILE A 315 16.92 29.40 13.77
N ASP A 316 16.57 30.46 14.52
CA ASP A 316 16.59 30.43 15.98
C ASP A 316 15.60 29.38 16.54
N LEU A 317 16.16 28.28 17.05
CA LEU A 317 15.39 27.21 17.71
C LEU A 317 14.87 27.61 19.10
N GLN A 318 15.19 28.82 19.59
CA GLN A 318 14.80 29.39 20.90
C GLN A 318 15.22 28.48 22.06
N GLY A 319 16.45 27.97 22.00
CA GLY A 319 17.01 27.04 22.98
C GLY A 319 16.43 25.62 22.96
N ARG A 320 15.46 25.32 22.08
CA ARG A 320 14.91 23.96 21.95
C ARG A 320 15.93 23.01 21.33
N ARG A 321 15.89 21.76 21.79
CA ARG A 321 16.81 20.66 21.44
C ARG A 321 16.05 19.39 21.05
N ASN A 322 16.61 18.59 20.15
CA ASN A 322 16.04 17.33 19.64
C ASN A 322 15.52 16.47 20.80
N LEU A 323 16.42 16.06 21.68
CA LEU A 323 16.08 15.55 23.00
C LEU A 323 15.95 16.74 23.96
N PRO A 324 14.81 16.95 24.65
CA PRO A 324 13.60 16.12 24.66
C PRO A 324 12.44 16.61 23.77
N HIS A 325 12.55 17.75 23.07
CA HIS A 325 11.38 18.40 22.45
C HIS A 325 10.70 17.56 21.36
N ALA A 326 11.45 16.69 20.68
CA ALA A 326 10.91 15.71 19.74
C ALA A 326 9.90 14.74 20.39
N PHE A 327 10.14 14.34 21.64
CA PHE A 327 9.25 13.44 22.39
C PHE A 327 7.96 14.12 22.88
N ILE A 328 7.90 15.46 22.83
CA ILE A 328 6.65 16.19 23.08
C ILE A 328 5.66 15.89 21.95
N GLY A 329 6.10 15.88 20.69
CA GLY A 329 5.20 15.77 19.54
C GLY A 329 4.58 14.40 19.34
N SER A 330 5.32 13.32 19.60
CA SER A 330 4.82 11.95 19.52
C SER A 330 3.76 11.66 20.59
N MET A 331 4.01 12.03 21.85
CA MET A 331 2.99 11.93 22.91
C MET A 331 1.85 12.93 22.72
N ALA A 332 2.12 14.16 22.25
CA ALA A 332 1.06 15.12 21.93
C ALA A 332 0.10 14.57 20.86
N ALA A 333 0.61 13.88 19.84
CA ALA A 333 -0.24 13.24 18.83
C ALA A 333 -1.06 12.08 19.41
N ALA A 334 -0.46 11.24 20.29
CA ALA A 334 -1.21 10.21 21.00
C ALA A 334 -2.33 10.78 21.90
N ILE A 335 -2.06 11.89 22.61
CA ILE A 335 -3.08 12.59 23.42
C ILE A 335 -4.17 13.19 22.51
N ARG A 336 -3.81 13.86 21.41
CA ARG A 336 -4.80 14.46 20.49
C ARG A 336 -5.69 13.40 19.84
N ARG A 337 -5.19 12.19 19.57
CA ARG A 337 -6.00 11.07 19.06
C ARG A 337 -7.01 10.52 20.08
N TYR A 338 -6.79 10.79 21.37
CA TYR A 338 -7.75 10.55 22.46
C TYR A 338 -8.75 11.73 22.56
N GLU A 339 -8.26 12.98 22.55
CA GLU A 339 -9.11 14.18 22.58
C GLU A 339 -10.08 14.28 21.39
N ASN A 340 -9.66 13.77 20.23
CA ASN A 340 -10.40 13.78 18.99
C ASN A 340 -10.13 12.48 18.23
N VAL A 341 -11.17 11.66 18.09
CA VAL A 341 -11.10 10.38 17.36
C VAL A 341 -10.69 10.55 15.88
N HIS A 342 -10.80 11.75 15.33
CA HIS A 342 -10.43 12.11 13.96
C HIS A 342 -9.01 12.71 13.80
N ASP A 343 -8.23 12.94 14.89
CA ASP A 343 -6.85 13.44 14.80
C ASP A 343 -5.88 12.26 14.65
N GLN A 344 -5.82 11.66 13.45
CA GLN A 344 -4.91 10.54 13.17
C GLN A 344 -3.43 10.98 13.25
N PRO A 345 -2.62 10.41 14.16
CA PRO A 345 -1.20 10.72 14.25
C PRO A 345 -0.48 10.32 12.96
N SER A 346 0.40 11.16 12.43
CA SER A 346 1.20 10.79 11.24
C SER A 346 2.13 9.58 11.49
N THR A 347 2.30 9.21 12.76
CA THR A 347 3.10 8.11 13.31
C THR A 347 2.24 6.97 13.89
N ASP A 348 1.02 6.78 13.38
CA ASP A 348 0.20 5.62 13.75
C ASP A 348 0.88 4.27 13.38
N ILE A 349 0.34 3.18 13.93
CA ILE A 349 0.89 1.82 13.74
C ILE A 349 0.83 1.30 12.28
N GLU A 350 -0.06 1.80 11.43
CA GLU A 350 -0.15 1.41 10.02
C GLU A 350 0.85 2.18 9.15
N ASP A 351 1.04 3.48 9.40
CA ASP A 351 2.13 4.24 8.79
C ASP A 351 3.50 3.69 9.22
N ALA A 352 3.64 3.32 10.48
CA ALA A 352 4.85 2.70 11.01
C ALA A 352 5.17 1.34 10.39
N LEU A 353 4.14 0.56 10.02
CA LEU A 353 4.32 -0.74 9.35
C LEU A 353 5.06 -0.57 8.01
N LYS A 354 4.80 0.51 7.27
CA LYS A 354 5.49 0.83 6.01
C LYS A 354 6.99 1.10 6.23
N THR A 355 7.35 1.81 7.30
CA THR A 355 8.76 1.97 7.70
C THR A 355 9.40 0.59 7.98
N MET A 356 8.69 -0.33 8.65
CA MET A 356 9.19 -1.69 8.89
C MET A 356 9.32 -2.53 7.60
N ILE A 357 8.47 -2.32 6.59
CA ILE A 357 8.61 -2.94 5.25
C ILE A 357 9.92 -2.52 4.58
N ILE A 358 10.29 -1.23 4.64
CA ILE A 358 11.57 -0.76 4.08
C ILE A 358 12.75 -1.36 4.85
N ILE A 359 12.72 -1.38 6.19
CA ILE A 359 13.80 -1.97 7.01
C ILE A 359 14.00 -3.45 6.73
N GLU A 360 12.91 -4.22 6.58
CA GLU A 360 13.01 -5.64 6.23
C GLU A 360 13.46 -5.84 4.76
N THR A 361 13.10 -4.94 3.85
CA THR A 361 13.58 -4.94 2.46
C THR A 361 15.08 -4.66 2.38
N ALA A 362 15.56 -3.66 3.12
CA ALA A 362 16.98 -3.34 3.28
C ALA A 362 17.80 -4.55 3.76
N ARG A 363 17.31 -5.24 4.79
CA ARG A 363 17.91 -6.48 5.33
C ARG A 363 17.93 -7.64 4.31
N LYS A 364 16.91 -7.76 3.47
CA LYS A 364 16.83 -8.79 2.40
C LYS A 364 17.71 -8.49 1.19
N ILE A 365 18.03 -7.22 0.92
CA ILE A 365 19.00 -6.82 -0.12
C ILE A 365 20.42 -7.08 0.37
N ASP A 366 20.74 -6.68 1.61
CA ASP A 366 22.04 -6.89 2.23
C ASP A 366 22.46 -8.37 2.17
N GLN A 367 21.55 -9.28 2.55
CA GLN A 367 21.71 -10.74 2.49
C GLN A 367 21.84 -11.34 1.07
N LYS A 368 21.62 -10.56 0.01
CA LYS A 368 21.78 -10.99 -1.39
C LYS A 368 23.00 -10.38 -2.08
N SER A 369 23.80 -9.60 -1.36
CA SER A 369 24.89 -8.78 -1.92
C SER A 369 26.14 -9.56 -2.36
N ASP A 370 26.18 -10.88 -2.18
CA ASP A 370 27.33 -11.76 -2.48
C ASP A 370 27.65 -11.93 -3.99
N THR A 371 27.04 -11.14 -4.87
CA THR A 371 27.15 -11.31 -6.33
C THR A 371 27.76 -10.08 -7.01
N ILE A 372 29.02 -10.22 -7.47
CA ILE A 372 29.79 -9.30 -8.35
C ILE A 372 30.45 -8.08 -7.68
N VAL A 373 31.78 -8.12 -7.52
CA VAL A 373 32.73 -7.46 -8.46
C VAL A 373 34.01 -8.31 -8.59
N THR A 374 34.33 -8.78 -9.80
CA THR A 374 35.64 -9.35 -10.16
C THR A 374 36.21 -8.60 -11.36
N ALA A 375 36.72 -7.39 -11.12
CA ALA A 375 37.29 -6.53 -12.16
C ALA A 375 38.25 -5.45 -11.63
N PHE A 376 39.36 -5.84 -10.99
CA PHE A 376 40.59 -5.03 -10.89
C PHE A 376 41.80 -5.94 -10.62
N ALA A 377 42.33 -6.55 -11.67
CA ALA A 377 43.69 -7.09 -11.67
C ALA A 377 44.61 -6.04 -12.32
N HIS A 378 45.77 -5.78 -11.73
CA HIS A 378 46.71 -4.80 -12.26
C HIS A 378 47.27 -5.21 -13.63
N ASN A 379 47.48 -4.21 -14.50
CA ASN A 379 48.46 -4.34 -15.58
C ASN A 379 49.85 -4.28 -14.95
N ASP A 380 50.62 -5.36 -15.10
CA ASP A 380 52.08 -5.32 -15.08
C ASP A 380 52.60 -6.14 -16.27
N SER A 381 53.77 -5.75 -16.79
CA SER A 381 54.37 -6.32 -18.00
C SER A 381 55.11 -7.63 -17.71
N ASP A 382 54.94 -8.67 -18.55
CA ASP A 382 55.91 -8.87 -19.65
C ASP A 382 55.60 -10.00 -20.67
N ASN A 383 56.34 -9.94 -21.78
CA ASN A 383 56.78 -11.01 -22.70
C ASN A 383 55.95 -12.32 -22.91
N SER A 384 55.32 -12.39 -24.08
CA SER A 384 55.35 -13.50 -25.05
C SER A 384 55.41 -14.98 -24.56
N SER A 385 54.30 -15.73 -24.67
CA SER A 385 54.30 -17.14 -25.17
C SER A 385 52.95 -17.88 -25.31
N PHE A 386 51.76 -17.26 -25.22
CA PHE A 386 50.48 -18.00 -25.31
C PHE A 386 49.64 -17.80 -26.60
N LYS A 387 50.02 -18.52 -27.67
CA LYS A 387 49.15 -18.77 -28.86
C LYS A 387 48.24 -19.98 -28.63
N SER A 388 47.20 -19.83 -27.80
CA SER A 388 46.11 -20.84 -27.73
C SER A 388 44.78 -20.28 -27.17
N THR A 389 44.82 -19.44 -26.14
CA THR A 389 43.61 -19.11 -25.34
C THR A 389 42.81 -17.87 -25.78
N ARG A 390 42.79 -17.51 -27.08
CA ARG A 390 42.08 -16.30 -27.54
C ARG A 390 40.55 -16.47 -27.74
N ASN A 391 40.01 -17.68 -27.57
CA ASN A 391 38.61 -18.02 -27.83
C ASN A 391 37.65 -17.97 -26.62
N LEU A 392 38.12 -17.69 -25.40
CA LEU A 392 37.25 -17.67 -24.19
C LEU A 392 36.95 -16.28 -23.60
N VAL A 393 37.73 -15.24 -23.91
CA VAL A 393 37.59 -13.90 -23.29
C VAL A 393 36.92 -12.87 -24.22
N ALA A 394 36.89 -13.11 -25.53
CA ALA A 394 36.27 -12.22 -26.51
C ALA A 394 34.73 -12.38 -26.67
N LYS A 395 34.06 -13.08 -25.75
CA LYS A 395 32.60 -13.35 -25.78
C LYS A 395 31.83 -12.91 -24.53
N SER A 396 32.51 -12.38 -23.50
CA SER A 396 31.91 -12.08 -22.18
C SER A 396 31.62 -10.59 -21.93
N LEU A 397 31.86 -9.71 -22.92
CA LEU A 397 31.77 -8.25 -22.77
C LEU A 397 30.57 -7.59 -23.47
N THR A 398 29.62 -8.38 -23.99
CA THR A 398 28.36 -7.90 -24.62
C THR A 398 27.12 -8.62 -24.08
N ALA A 399 27.13 -9.04 -22.81
CA ALA A 399 26.06 -9.83 -22.19
C ALA A 399 25.83 -9.47 -20.71
N ARG A 400 25.39 -8.23 -20.42
CA ARG A 400 24.97 -7.80 -19.07
C ARG A 400 23.74 -6.87 -19.05
N THR A 401 22.67 -7.35 -19.68
CA THR A 401 21.28 -6.97 -19.36
C THR A 401 20.37 -8.14 -19.76
N THR A 402 19.25 -8.32 -19.04
CA THR A 402 18.27 -9.42 -19.18
C THR A 402 18.62 -10.74 -18.45
N VAL A 403 17.56 -11.42 -17.99
CA VAL A 403 17.50 -12.76 -17.36
C VAL A 403 18.08 -12.90 -15.94
N CYS A 404 17.21 -12.70 -14.95
CA CYS A 404 17.18 -13.50 -13.73
C CYS A 404 15.79 -14.13 -13.57
N GLN A 405 15.54 -15.23 -14.28
CA GLN A 405 14.40 -16.12 -14.04
C GLN A 405 14.89 -17.55 -13.79
N LEU A 406 15.02 -17.89 -12.51
CA LEU A 406 14.93 -19.25 -11.98
C LEU A 406 14.12 -19.13 -10.67
N GLY A 407 13.06 -19.90 -10.43
CA GLY A 407 12.60 -21.09 -11.15
C GLY A 407 12.97 -22.36 -10.42
N VAL A 408 12.54 -22.49 -9.15
CA VAL A 408 12.64 -23.75 -8.40
C VAL A 408 11.43 -24.62 -8.77
N ALA A 409 11.54 -25.35 -9.87
CA ALA A 409 10.72 -26.52 -10.11
C ALA A 409 11.42 -27.72 -9.46
N TYR A 410 10.76 -28.38 -8.51
CA TYR A 410 11.28 -29.61 -7.91
C TYR A 410 10.65 -30.84 -8.57
N PHE A 411 11.48 -31.82 -8.93
CA PHE A 411 11.01 -33.08 -9.51
C PHE A 411 10.26 -33.93 -8.48
N ILE A 412 9.14 -34.53 -8.90
CA ILE A 412 8.59 -35.74 -8.31
C ILE A 412 8.29 -36.73 -9.43
N GLN A 413 8.88 -37.93 -9.37
CA GLN A 413 8.45 -39.09 -10.15
C GLN A 413 8.37 -40.32 -9.24
N ASN A 414 7.14 -40.62 -8.82
CA ASN A 414 6.67 -41.91 -8.31
C ASN A 414 7.23 -42.44 -6.96
N PRO A 415 6.53 -43.42 -6.32
CA PRO A 415 6.48 -43.50 -4.86
C PRO A 415 7.21 -44.70 -4.24
N ILE A 416 7.49 -44.59 -2.93
CA ILE A 416 7.83 -45.70 -2.03
C ILE A 416 7.07 -45.49 -0.71
N ASN A 417 6.47 -46.56 -0.16
CA ASN A 417 5.66 -46.53 1.06
C ASN A 417 6.52 -46.57 2.33
N TYR A 418 6.08 -45.91 3.42
CA TYR A 418 6.29 -46.36 4.80
C TYR A 418 5.15 -45.86 5.71
N GLU A 419 4.69 -46.72 6.63
CA GLU A 419 3.70 -46.41 7.68
C GLU A 419 4.39 -46.19 9.03
N ILE A 420 3.88 -45.27 9.87
CA ILE A 420 4.21 -45.19 11.31
C ILE A 420 2.94 -44.78 12.08
N HIS A 421 2.62 -45.53 13.14
CA HIS A 421 1.54 -45.23 14.10
C HIS A 421 2.05 -44.51 15.35
N THR A 422 1.20 -43.70 15.99
CA THR A 422 1.28 -43.33 17.42
C THR A 422 -0.11 -43.17 18.03
N GLU A 423 -0.25 -43.44 19.33
CA GLU A 423 -1.51 -43.34 20.10
C GLU A 423 -1.41 -42.34 21.27
N GLY A 424 -2.53 -41.68 21.59
CA GLY A 424 -3.00 -41.31 22.94
C GLY A 424 -2.20 -40.35 23.86
N ILE A 425 -2.88 -39.30 24.36
CA ILE A 425 -2.78 -38.70 25.73
C ILE A 425 -3.86 -37.59 25.87
N GLN A 426 -4.23 -37.17 27.10
CA GLN A 426 -5.52 -36.52 27.45
C GLN A 426 -5.34 -35.29 28.40
N LEU A 427 -6.32 -34.36 28.50
CA LEU A 427 -6.31 -33.15 29.36
C LEU A 427 -7.72 -32.74 29.93
N PRO A 428 -7.83 -31.94 31.03
CA PRO A 428 -9.09 -31.62 31.77
C PRO A 428 -9.71 -30.19 31.56
N GLU A 429 -10.74 -29.81 32.36
CA GLU A 429 -11.88 -28.90 32.01
C GLU A 429 -12.07 -27.57 32.84
N VAL A 430 -13.04 -26.67 32.46
CA VAL A 430 -13.28 -25.27 33.00
C VAL A 430 -14.78 -24.79 32.90
N HIS A 431 -15.26 -23.76 33.66
CA HIS A 431 -16.67 -23.22 33.74
C HIS A 431 -16.84 -21.64 33.78
N ILE A 432 -18.05 -21.04 33.56
CA ILE A 432 -18.38 -19.56 33.37
C ILE A 432 -19.86 -19.15 33.79
N TYR A 433 -20.20 -17.85 34.08
CA TYR A 433 -21.57 -17.24 34.37
C TYR A 433 -21.77 -15.70 33.96
N GLY A 434 -23.01 -15.10 33.88
CA GLY A 434 -23.37 -13.67 33.50
C GLY A 434 -24.80 -13.10 33.89
N LEU A 435 -25.37 -11.95 33.35
CA LEU A 435 -26.85 -11.53 33.21
C LEU A 435 -27.24 -10.20 32.38
N GLY A 436 -27.88 -9.09 32.92
CA GLY A 436 -28.73 -8.03 32.20
C GLY A 436 -28.65 -6.46 32.51
N LEU A 437 -29.51 -5.59 31.89
CA LEU A 437 -29.35 -4.11 31.50
C LEU A 437 -30.55 -3.14 31.87
N ASP A 438 -30.53 -1.78 31.61
CA ASP A 438 -31.73 -0.85 31.53
C ASP A 438 -31.61 0.54 30.74
N VAL A 439 -32.68 1.38 30.59
CA VAL A 439 -32.94 2.33 29.41
C VAL A 439 -33.50 3.80 29.67
N ASP A 440 -33.48 4.76 28.67
CA ASP A 440 -34.66 5.46 27.98
C ASP A 440 -34.66 7.00 27.50
N ASN A 441 -35.24 7.27 26.30
CA ASN A 441 -35.98 8.43 25.65
C ASN A 441 -35.52 9.90 25.21
N ASP A 442 -36.16 10.35 24.09
CA ASP A 442 -36.59 11.71 23.54
C ASP A 442 -35.72 12.76 22.74
N ALA A 443 -36.39 13.63 21.94
CA ALA A 443 -35.86 14.65 20.96
C ALA A 443 -36.89 15.83 20.68
N PRO A 444 -36.80 16.78 19.69
CA PRO A 444 -35.71 17.27 18.78
C PRO A 444 -35.57 18.84 18.63
N ASN A 445 -34.51 19.39 17.97
CA ASN A 445 -34.58 20.45 16.89
C ASN A 445 -33.26 21.13 16.40
N VAL A 446 -33.27 21.47 15.10
CA VAL A 446 -32.51 22.48 14.29
C VAL A 446 -31.03 22.84 14.58
N ALA A 447 -30.20 22.38 13.64
CA ALA A 447 -28.76 22.57 13.40
C ALA A 447 -28.17 24.00 13.28
N SER A 448 -26.83 24.07 13.44
CA SER A 448 -25.97 25.03 12.72
C SER A 448 -24.51 24.53 12.54
N ARG A 449 -24.09 24.42 11.26
CA ARG A 449 -22.71 24.52 10.70
C ARG A 449 -21.69 23.36 10.79
N SER A 450 -20.99 23.24 9.66
CA SER A 450 -19.63 22.70 9.41
C SER A 450 -19.32 21.25 9.81
N HIS A 451 -19.11 20.41 8.79
CA HIS A 451 -18.44 19.12 8.90
C HIS A 451 -17.11 19.15 8.13
N GLN A 452 -15.99 18.92 8.83
CA GLN A 452 -14.79 18.37 8.21
C GLN A 452 -14.94 16.84 8.17
N TYR A 453 -14.53 16.21 7.08
CA TYR A 453 -14.63 14.75 6.92
C TYR A 453 -13.33 14.05 7.34
N ASP A 454 -13.50 12.93 8.03
CA ASP A 454 -12.48 11.93 8.37
C ASP A 454 -12.82 10.62 7.63
N PRO A 455 -11.88 9.90 6.99
CA PRO A 455 -12.23 8.94 5.93
C PRO A 455 -12.87 7.60 6.35
N ALA A 456 -13.03 7.28 7.64
CA ALA A 456 -13.25 5.88 8.08
C ALA A 456 -14.25 5.66 9.25
N GLY A 457 -15.13 6.62 9.56
CA GLY A 457 -15.94 6.61 10.79
C GLY A 457 -16.76 5.34 11.07
N VAL A 458 -16.54 4.75 12.25
CA VAL A 458 -17.27 3.62 12.88
C VAL A 458 -17.28 3.85 14.40
N MET A 459 -18.36 3.48 15.09
CA MET A 459 -18.43 3.43 16.56
C MET A 459 -19.03 2.11 17.06
N PHE A 460 -18.74 1.79 18.33
CA PHE A 460 -19.30 0.68 19.08
C PHE A 460 -19.82 1.20 20.42
N ASP A 461 -20.82 0.52 20.98
CA ASP A 461 -21.42 0.83 22.27
C ASP A 461 -21.73 -0.48 23.02
N TYR A 462 -21.75 -0.44 24.36
CA TYR A 462 -21.85 -1.64 25.20
C TYR A 462 -23.12 -1.64 26.06
N ALA A 463 -23.88 -2.74 25.97
CA ALA A 463 -24.95 -3.04 26.91
C ALA A 463 -24.37 -3.60 28.22
N ASP A 464 -24.82 -3.08 29.36
CA ASP A 464 -24.46 -3.56 30.70
C ASP A 464 -25.23 -4.86 31.07
N VAL A 465 -24.63 -5.74 31.87
CA VAL A 465 -25.12 -7.12 32.08
C VAL A 465 -24.78 -7.72 33.47
N SER A 466 -25.74 -7.73 34.40
CA SER A 466 -25.56 -7.97 35.86
C SER A 466 -26.10 -9.29 36.48
N HIS A 467 -25.22 -10.28 36.72
CA HIS A 467 -25.32 -11.42 37.69
C HIS A 467 -26.54 -12.40 37.69
N ASP A 468 -26.24 -13.70 37.52
CA ASP A 468 -27.08 -14.93 37.58
C ASP A 468 -27.87 -15.42 36.33
N GLU A 469 -27.18 -15.74 35.22
CA GLU A 469 -27.60 -16.73 34.20
C GLU A 469 -26.41 -17.43 33.48
N THR A 470 -26.69 -18.55 32.81
CA THR A 470 -25.72 -19.33 32.01
C THR A 470 -25.69 -18.89 30.54
N ILE A 471 -24.52 -18.50 30.04
CA ILE A 471 -24.36 -17.89 28.71
C ILE A 471 -24.17 -18.94 27.60
N ASP A 472 -25.25 -19.39 26.97
CA ASP A 472 -25.19 -20.25 25.77
C ASP A 472 -24.85 -19.49 24.47
N LYS A 473 -24.94 -18.15 24.48
CA LYS A 473 -24.63 -17.29 23.31
C LYS A 473 -24.09 -15.91 23.70
N LEU A 474 -22.97 -15.51 23.07
CA LEU A 474 -22.66 -14.10 22.83
C LEU A 474 -23.14 -13.71 21.42
N GLU A 475 -23.77 -12.53 21.30
CA GLU A 475 -23.91 -11.81 20.03
C GLU A 475 -23.08 -10.53 20.06
N PHE A 476 -22.49 -10.17 18.92
CA PHE A 476 -21.86 -8.88 18.69
C PHE A 476 -22.62 -8.12 17.60
N ARG A 477 -22.75 -6.80 17.72
CA ARG A 477 -23.31 -5.92 16.69
C ARG A 477 -22.29 -4.85 16.29
N ILE A 478 -22.34 -4.45 15.03
CA ILE A 478 -21.45 -3.46 14.40
C ILE A 478 -22.35 -2.35 13.84
N PHE A 479 -22.05 -1.08 14.07
CA PHE A 479 -22.78 0.04 13.46
C PHE A 479 -21.89 0.77 12.43
N THR A 480 -22.49 1.16 11.30
CA THR A 480 -21.83 1.97 10.26
C THR A 480 -22.41 3.39 10.24
N ASN A 481 -21.57 4.37 9.89
CA ASN A 481 -21.91 5.80 9.96
C ASN A 481 -23.08 6.15 9.00
N PRO A 482 -24.10 6.96 9.38
CA PRO A 482 -25.41 6.96 8.70
C PRO A 482 -25.48 7.47 7.25
N THR A 483 -24.39 7.97 6.67
CA THR A 483 -24.37 8.46 5.28
C THR A 483 -24.34 7.35 4.22
N VAL A 484 -24.19 6.08 4.61
CA VAL A 484 -24.33 4.92 3.71
C VAL A 484 -25.41 3.99 4.24
N GLY A 485 -26.46 3.77 3.46
CA GLY A 485 -27.71 3.10 3.87
C GLY A 485 -27.64 1.58 4.07
N PHE A 486 -26.59 1.05 4.71
CA PHE A 486 -26.53 -0.36 5.12
C PHE A 486 -27.12 -0.57 6.53
N LYS A 487 -28.05 -1.52 6.65
CA LYS A 487 -28.47 -2.04 7.96
C LYS A 487 -27.46 -3.09 8.45
N PRO A 488 -27.13 -3.12 9.74
CA PRO A 488 -26.25 -4.14 10.30
C PRO A 488 -26.95 -5.49 10.42
N ALA A 489 -26.15 -6.57 10.50
CA ALA A 489 -26.61 -7.94 10.63
C ALA A 489 -25.90 -8.64 11.79
N ASN A 490 -26.64 -9.43 12.56
CA ASN A 490 -26.12 -10.19 13.70
C ASN A 490 -25.33 -11.44 13.23
N ILE A 491 -24.38 -11.87 14.08
CA ILE A 491 -23.74 -13.19 14.02
C ILE A 491 -23.84 -13.78 15.43
N SER A 492 -24.11 -15.09 15.53
CA SER A 492 -24.19 -15.81 16.81
C SER A 492 -23.48 -17.16 16.74
N HIS A 493 -23.00 -17.64 17.87
CA HIS A 493 -22.15 -18.83 17.97
C HIS A 493 -22.73 -19.86 18.93
N ASN A 494 -22.36 -21.14 18.76
CA ASN A 494 -22.66 -22.22 19.69
C ASN A 494 -21.33 -22.93 20.03
N LEU A 495 -21.12 -23.32 21.28
CA LEU A 495 -19.91 -23.97 21.75
C LEU A 495 -20.28 -25.20 22.59
N THR A 496 -19.68 -26.36 22.31
CA THR A 496 -20.02 -27.61 22.99
C THR A 496 -18.74 -28.31 23.47
N ILE A 497 -18.71 -28.70 24.74
CA ILE A 497 -17.58 -29.34 25.40
C ILE A 497 -18.01 -30.75 25.82
N ASN A 498 -17.14 -31.74 25.62
CA ASN A 498 -17.25 -33.09 26.19
C ASN A 498 -15.84 -33.55 26.60
N ASN A 499 -15.75 -34.42 27.61
CA ASN A 499 -14.62 -34.59 28.53
C ASN A 499 -13.34 -35.25 27.94
N SER A 500 -12.95 -34.92 26.71
CA SER A 500 -11.65 -35.26 26.10
C SER A 500 -11.25 -34.35 24.92
N ASN A 501 -12.18 -33.59 24.32
CA ASN A 501 -11.91 -32.71 23.17
C ASN A 501 -12.85 -31.49 23.17
N ILE A 502 -12.30 -30.30 22.88
CA ILE A 502 -13.08 -29.06 22.71
C ILE A 502 -13.42 -28.89 21.23
N ASN A 503 -14.70 -29.00 20.86
CA ASN A 503 -15.17 -28.81 19.48
C ASN A 503 -15.93 -27.48 19.33
N ILE A 504 -15.24 -26.45 18.81
CA ILE A 504 -15.84 -25.15 18.51
C ILE A 504 -16.44 -25.19 17.09
N THR A 505 -17.78 -25.07 16.98
CA THR A 505 -18.49 -25.18 15.70
C THR A 505 -18.96 -23.80 15.20
N PHE A 506 -18.26 -23.25 14.20
CA PHE A 506 -18.57 -21.94 13.63
C PHE A 506 -19.72 -21.99 12.61
N ASN A 507 -20.96 -21.77 13.06
CA ASN A 507 -22.10 -21.53 12.15
C ASN A 507 -22.06 -20.10 11.58
N LEU A 508 -21.28 -19.89 10.52
CA LEU A 508 -21.23 -18.66 9.74
C LEU A 508 -22.38 -18.59 8.72
N THR A 509 -23.51 -17.99 9.11
CA THR A 509 -24.65 -17.71 8.21
C THR A 509 -24.63 -16.32 7.56
N THR A 510 -23.59 -15.52 7.79
CA THR A 510 -23.46 -14.15 7.25
C THR A 510 -22.26 -14.06 6.32
N ILE A 511 -22.50 -13.67 5.06
CA ILE A 511 -21.57 -13.86 3.93
C ILE A 511 -20.46 -12.81 3.93
N ILE A 512 -19.22 -13.23 4.22
CA ILE A 512 -18.02 -12.42 3.99
C ILE A 512 -17.32 -12.92 2.72
N GLN A 513 -17.54 -12.22 1.60
CA GLN A 513 -16.71 -12.36 0.40
C GLN A 513 -15.62 -11.28 0.38
N THR A 514 -14.53 -11.56 1.09
CA THR A 514 -13.22 -10.95 0.84
C THR A 514 -12.14 -12.02 0.98
N THR A 515 -11.38 -12.26 -0.08
CA THR A 515 -10.38 -13.34 -0.19
C THR A 515 -9.17 -13.19 0.75
N THR A 516 -9.10 -12.10 1.51
CA THR A 516 -8.07 -11.85 2.52
C THR A 516 -8.42 -12.43 3.90
N LEU A 517 -9.70 -12.65 4.23
CA LEU A 517 -10.08 -13.00 5.61
C LEU A 517 -9.83 -14.47 6.00
N PRO A 518 -10.13 -15.50 5.18
CA PRO A 518 -9.94 -16.90 5.58
C PRO A 518 -8.47 -17.27 5.85
N THR A 519 -7.54 -16.79 5.02
CA THR A 519 -6.08 -16.99 5.17
C THR A 519 -5.53 -16.29 6.41
N ILE A 520 -6.06 -15.12 6.78
CA ILE A 520 -5.73 -14.44 8.04
C ILE A 520 -6.32 -15.20 9.25
N LEU A 521 -7.52 -15.77 9.13
CA LEU A 521 -8.17 -16.51 10.23
C LEU A 521 -7.46 -17.84 10.53
N VAL A 522 -7.10 -18.61 9.50
CA VAL A 522 -6.35 -19.88 9.65
C VAL A 522 -4.96 -19.65 10.24
N SER A 523 -4.26 -18.59 9.84
CA SER A 523 -2.97 -18.22 10.43
C SER A 523 -3.08 -17.70 11.87
N PHE A 524 -4.23 -17.13 12.27
CA PHE A 524 -4.49 -16.74 13.66
C PHE A 524 -4.82 -17.90 14.61
N LEU A 525 -5.61 -18.89 14.15
CA LEU A 525 -5.97 -20.04 14.99
C LEU A 525 -4.76 -20.93 15.30
N ASN A 526 -3.90 -21.16 14.31
CA ASN A 526 -2.63 -21.89 14.49
C ASN A 526 -1.66 -21.20 15.47
N ALA A 527 -1.80 -19.88 15.69
CA ALA A 527 -0.97 -19.13 16.65
C ALA A 527 -1.51 -19.15 18.09
N SER A 528 -2.64 -19.82 18.34
CA SER A 528 -3.43 -19.64 19.58
C SER A 528 -3.54 -20.89 20.48
N PHE A 529 -3.12 -22.08 20.01
CA PHE A 529 -3.15 -23.32 20.82
C PHE A 529 -1.78 -24.00 20.88
N TYR A 530 -1.23 -24.15 22.11
CA TYR A 530 0.04 -24.81 22.38
C TYR A 530 -0.09 -26.35 22.45
N SER A 531 -0.52 -26.96 21.35
CA SER A 531 -0.40 -28.40 21.13
C SER A 531 -0.24 -28.68 19.63
N SER A 532 0.42 -29.79 19.29
CA SER A 532 0.68 -30.18 17.91
C SER A 532 -0.59 -30.75 17.24
N PHE A 533 -1.53 -29.87 16.92
CA PHE A 533 -2.68 -30.21 16.09
C PHE A 533 -2.21 -30.58 14.68
N ASN A 534 -2.41 -31.84 14.29
CA ASN A 534 -2.34 -32.26 12.91
C ASN A 534 -3.53 -31.66 12.14
N PHE A 535 -3.39 -30.41 11.70
CA PHE A 535 -4.28 -29.80 10.73
C PHE A 535 -4.13 -30.53 9.38
N THR A 536 -4.92 -31.59 9.19
CA THR A 536 -5.40 -31.94 7.86
C THR A 536 -6.19 -30.75 7.33
N THR A 537 -5.53 -29.89 6.57
CA THR A 537 -6.20 -28.85 5.80
C THR A 537 -6.98 -29.50 4.65
N SER A 538 -8.12 -30.10 4.98
CA SER A 538 -9.27 -29.98 4.11
C SER A 538 -9.55 -28.49 4.01
N SER A 539 -9.09 -27.86 2.92
CA SER A 539 -9.39 -26.46 2.66
C SER A 539 -10.86 -26.38 2.28
N LEU A 540 -11.71 -26.28 3.32
CA LEU A 540 -12.97 -25.57 3.23
C LEU A 540 -12.67 -24.07 3.06
N ASP A 541 -11.97 -23.75 1.97
CA ASP A 541 -12.15 -22.49 1.28
C ASP A 541 -13.66 -22.30 1.16
N ILE A 542 -14.19 -21.24 1.75
CA ILE A 542 -15.60 -20.88 1.52
C ILE A 542 -15.81 -20.59 0.01
N ASN A 543 -14.72 -20.28 -0.70
CA ASN A 543 -14.63 -20.18 -2.16
C ASN A 543 -14.52 -21.51 -2.92
N ASN A 544 -14.37 -22.68 -2.28
CA ASN A 544 -14.55 -24.01 -2.90
C ASN A 544 -15.78 -24.77 -2.36
N SER A 545 -16.39 -24.34 -1.25
CA SER A 545 -17.73 -24.79 -0.85
C SER A 545 -18.84 -24.04 -1.58
N LEU A 546 -18.64 -22.76 -1.92
CA LEU A 546 -19.46 -22.09 -2.93
C LEU A 546 -19.30 -22.79 -4.29
N PRO A 547 -20.40 -23.06 -5.02
CA PRO A 547 -20.31 -23.64 -6.35
C PRO A 547 -19.59 -22.70 -7.31
N VAL A 548 -18.96 -23.24 -8.35
CA VAL A 548 -18.50 -22.44 -9.49
C VAL A 548 -19.70 -21.72 -10.12
N CYS A 549 -19.52 -20.47 -10.54
CA CYS A 549 -20.54 -19.61 -11.14
C CYS A 549 -21.04 -20.16 -12.50
N ASN A 550 -21.88 -21.19 -12.44
CA ASN A 550 -22.49 -21.80 -13.61
C ASN A 550 -23.66 -20.92 -14.08
N PHE A 551 -23.40 -20.04 -15.04
CA PHE A 551 -24.41 -19.23 -15.71
C PHE A 551 -25.23 -20.08 -16.69
N SER A 552 -26.12 -20.91 -16.15
CA SER A 552 -27.06 -21.74 -16.90
C SER A 552 -28.46 -21.11 -16.86
N ILE A 553 -28.89 -20.50 -17.97
CA ILE A 553 -30.27 -20.01 -18.13
C ILE A 553 -31.17 -21.22 -18.40
N SER A 554 -31.80 -21.73 -17.35
CA SER A 554 -32.63 -22.94 -17.36
C SER A 554 -34.04 -22.73 -17.93
N ASN A 555 -34.16 -22.27 -19.19
CA ASN A 555 -35.43 -22.30 -19.92
C ASN A 555 -35.23 -22.21 -21.45
N ASN A 556 -35.92 -23.06 -22.22
CA ASN A 556 -35.85 -23.09 -23.69
C ASN A 556 -36.59 -21.93 -24.40
N ASN A 557 -36.99 -20.87 -23.68
CA ASN A 557 -37.80 -19.78 -24.22
C ASN A 557 -36.90 -18.64 -24.73
N THR A 558 -36.86 -18.43 -26.05
CA THR A 558 -35.87 -17.56 -26.72
C THR A 558 -35.96 -16.09 -26.32
N SER A 559 -37.10 -15.65 -25.80
CA SER A 559 -37.32 -14.28 -25.31
C SER A 559 -36.59 -13.94 -24.01
N ILE A 560 -36.19 -14.94 -23.19
CA ILE A 560 -35.53 -14.71 -21.89
C ILE A 560 -34.07 -14.25 -22.07
N TYR A 561 -33.45 -14.56 -23.21
CA TYR A 561 -32.06 -14.21 -23.50
C TYR A 561 -31.86 -12.77 -23.98
N GLN A 562 -32.91 -12.15 -24.53
CA GLN A 562 -32.85 -10.84 -25.17
C GLN A 562 -32.77 -9.71 -24.14
N VAL A 563 -31.81 -8.81 -24.34
CA VAL A 563 -31.58 -7.65 -23.47
C VAL A 563 -32.22 -6.42 -24.11
N THR A 564 -33.27 -5.90 -23.48
CA THR A 564 -33.87 -4.62 -23.88
C THR A 564 -32.91 -3.48 -23.57
N ILE A 565 -32.29 -2.93 -24.62
CA ILE A 565 -31.29 -1.86 -24.52
C ILE A 565 -31.94 -0.53 -24.12
N ASN A 566 -31.54 0.02 -22.97
CA ASN A 566 -32.06 1.29 -22.46
C ASN A 566 -31.14 2.46 -22.85
N GLN A 567 -31.48 3.19 -23.92
CA GLN A 567 -30.73 4.38 -24.37
C GLN A 567 -31.18 5.70 -23.68
N THR A 568 -31.82 5.62 -22.51
CA THR A 568 -32.16 6.81 -21.70
C THR A 568 -30.89 7.39 -21.08
N LEU A 569 -30.71 8.71 -21.17
CA LEU A 569 -29.58 9.43 -20.59
C LEU A 569 -29.86 9.81 -19.13
N TYR A 570 -29.32 9.03 -18.20
CA TYR A 570 -29.38 9.30 -16.76
C TYR A 570 -28.12 10.03 -16.25
N SER A 571 -28.21 10.64 -15.06
CA SER A 571 -27.01 11.11 -14.33
C SER A 571 -26.22 9.92 -13.78
N TYR A 572 -24.96 10.14 -13.36
CA TYR A 572 -24.18 9.07 -12.74
C TYR A 572 -24.79 8.61 -11.41
N ASP A 573 -25.40 9.52 -10.65
CA ASP A 573 -26.05 9.26 -9.36
C ASP A 573 -27.22 8.29 -9.51
N ILE A 574 -28.06 8.48 -10.54
CA ILE A 574 -29.18 7.57 -10.87
C ILE A 574 -28.66 6.21 -11.33
N ILE A 575 -27.53 6.15 -12.03
CA ILE A 575 -26.92 4.87 -12.47
C ILE A 575 -26.30 4.14 -11.27
N GLU A 576 -25.72 4.87 -10.31
CA GLU A 576 -25.22 4.35 -9.03
C GLU A 576 -26.35 3.85 -8.11
N GLU A 577 -27.48 4.57 -8.03
CA GLU A 577 -28.67 4.12 -7.30
C GLU A 577 -29.24 2.82 -7.89
N ASN A 578 -29.38 2.74 -9.22
CA ASN A 578 -29.95 1.57 -9.90
C ASN A 578 -29.05 0.32 -9.85
N HIS A 579 -27.73 0.47 -10.06
CA HIS A 579 -26.82 -0.67 -10.32
C HIS A 579 -25.60 -0.75 -9.39
N GLY A 580 -25.32 0.33 -8.66
CA GLY A 580 -24.12 0.49 -7.81
C GLY A 580 -24.17 -0.23 -6.47
N LYS A 581 -25.36 -0.66 -6.01
CA LYS A 581 -25.59 -1.27 -4.69
C LYS A 581 -24.55 -2.35 -4.31
N ASP A 582 -24.26 -3.26 -5.25
CA ASP A 582 -23.35 -4.39 -5.03
C ASP A 582 -21.95 -4.18 -5.64
N LEU A 583 -21.64 -2.97 -6.14
CA LEU A 583 -20.30 -2.59 -6.61
C LEU A 583 -19.40 -2.12 -5.47
N TYR A 584 -18.12 -2.50 -5.52
CA TYR A 584 -17.02 -1.86 -4.79
C TYR A 584 -16.52 -0.62 -5.56
N PRO A 585 -15.86 0.34 -4.88
CA PRO A 585 -15.23 1.49 -5.55
C PRO A 585 -14.29 1.07 -6.69
N GLY A 586 -14.27 1.86 -7.76
CA GLY A 586 -13.55 1.55 -9.01
C GLY A 586 -14.39 0.80 -10.04
N GLY A 587 -15.70 0.59 -9.82
CA GLY A 587 -16.55 -0.20 -10.72
C GLY A 587 -16.28 -1.69 -10.66
N HIS A 588 -15.89 -2.20 -9.48
CA HIS A 588 -15.52 -3.59 -9.25
C HIS A 588 -16.70 -4.38 -8.66
N TYR A 589 -16.87 -5.64 -9.06
CA TYR A 589 -17.97 -6.51 -8.60
C TYR A 589 -17.50 -7.96 -8.44
N ILE A 590 -18.00 -8.63 -7.40
CA ILE A 590 -17.80 -10.05 -7.12
C ILE A 590 -19.17 -10.67 -6.75
N PRO A 591 -19.57 -11.82 -7.34
CA PRO A 591 -20.90 -12.41 -7.13
C PRO A 591 -20.99 -13.20 -5.80
N LYS A 592 -21.95 -12.85 -4.95
CA LYS A 592 -22.00 -13.27 -3.53
C LYS A 592 -22.38 -14.74 -3.29
N GLU A 593 -22.84 -15.45 -4.31
CA GLU A 593 -23.41 -16.79 -4.19
C GLU A 593 -22.63 -17.90 -4.93
N CYS A 594 -21.48 -17.58 -5.54
CA CYS A 594 -20.67 -18.55 -6.29
C CYS A 594 -19.21 -18.08 -6.45
N ARG A 595 -18.28 -18.97 -6.81
CA ARG A 595 -16.90 -18.61 -7.21
C ARG A 595 -16.76 -18.51 -8.73
N THR A 596 -16.11 -17.46 -9.19
CA THR A 596 -15.78 -17.25 -10.61
C THR A 596 -14.57 -18.07 -11.08
N GLU A 597 -14.51 -18.35 -12.39
CA GLU A 597 -13.39 -19.06 -13.02
C GLU A 597 -12.25 -18.11 -13.45
N GLN A 598 -12.57 -16.84 -13.66
CA GLN A 598 -11.69 -15.80 -14.22
C GLN A 598 -12.03 -14.45 -13.61
N ARG A 599 -11.03 -13.58 -13.48
CA ARG A 599 -11.15 -12.17 -13.11
C ARG A 599 -11.06 -11.31 -14.37
N LEU A 600 -12.05 -10.43 -14.58
CA LEU A 600 -12.24 -9.66 -15.82
C LEU A 600 -11.86 -8.18 -15.67
N ALA A 601 -10.94 -7.70 -16.49
CA ALA A 601 -10.78 -6.27 -16.76
C ALA A 601 -11.56 -5.89 -18.02
N LEU A 602 -12.56 -5.01 -17.89
CA LEU A 602 -13.26 -4.41 -19.02
C LEU A 602 -12.61 -3.06 -19.36
N ILE A 603 -11.84 -3.01 -20.45
CA ILE A 603 -11.08 -1.83 -20.87
C ILE A 603 -11.86 -1.06 -21.94
N ILE A 604 -12.21 0.18 -21.62
CA ILE A 604 -13.00 1.08 -22.48
C ILE A 604 -12.14 2.26 -22.90
N CYS A 605 -11.93 2.43 -24.20
CA CYS A 605 -11.26 3.62 -24.73
C CYS A 605 -12.23 4.79 -24.83
N TYR A 606 -11.81 5.96 -24.34
CA TYR A 606 -12.69 7.11 -24.17
C TYR A 606 -12.01 8.42 -24.56
N ARG A 607 -12.80 9.32 -25.16
CA ARG A 607 -12.55 10.75 -25.31
C ARG A 607 -13.88 11.40 -25.71
N ASN A 608 -14.31 12.46 -25.04
CA ASN A 608 -15.48 13.29 -25.42
C ASN A 608 -16.77 12.50 -25.75
N ARG A 609 -17.06 11.43 -24.99
CA ARG A 609 -18.17 10.49 -25.26
C ARG A 609 -19.11 10.30 -24.05
N GLU A 610 -19.22 11.29 -23.18
CA GLU A 610 -19.87 11.17 -21.86
C GLU A 610 -21.30 10.61 -21.90
N GLN A 611 -22.13 11.05 -22.86
CA GLN A 611 -23.49 10.52 -23.05
C GLN A 611 -23.49 9.01 -23.34
N HIS A 612 -22.53 8.53 -24.12
CA HIS A 612 -22.37 7.11 -24.41
C HIS A 612 -21.92 6.38 -23.15
N LEU A 613 -20.97 6.91 -22.38
CA LEU A 613 -20.50 6.28 -21.14
C LEU A 613 -21.62 6.14 -20.09
N LYS A 614 -22.48 7.16 -19.94
CA LYS A 614 -23.67 7.09 -19.09
C LYS A 614 -24.66 6.01 -19.54
N MET A 615 -25.01 6.00 -20.83
CA MET A 615 -25.84 4.93 -21.41
C MET A 615 -25.17 3.56 -21.28
N PHE A 616 -23.84 3.49 -21.39
CA PHE A 616 -23.05 2.26 -21.30
C PHE A 616 -23.11 1.65 -19.92
N LEU A 617 -22.74 2.40 -18.87
CA LEU A 617 -22.74 1.93 -17.49
C LEU A 617 -24.14 1.47 -17.06
N ASN A 618 -25.19 2.19 -17.47
CA ASN A 618 -26.60 1.84 -17.21
C ASN A 618 -27.06 0.50 -17.81
N ASN A 619 -26.40 0.00 -18.86
CA ASN A 619 -26.73 -1.29 -19.49
C ASN A 619 -25.73 -2.39 -19.12
N ILE A 620 -24.45 -2.07 -18.97
CA ILE A 620 -23.38 -3.07 -18.81
C ILE A 620 -23.32 -3.65 -17.39
N HIS A 621 -23.52 -2.85 -16.34
CA HIS A 621 -23.52 -3.35 -14.96
C HIS A 621 -24.56 -4.45 -14.74
N PRO A 622 -25.86 -4.24 -15.04
CA PRO A 622 -26.88 -5.28 -14.87
C PRO A 622 -26.71 -6.43 -15.87
N PHE A 623 -25.98 -6.26 -16.97
CA PHE A 623 -25.62 -7.34 -17.89
C PHE A 623 -24.55 -8.26 -17.29
N LEU A 624 -23.44 -7.70 -16.80
CA LEU A 624 -22.32 -8.44 -16.21
C LEU A 624 -22.67 -9.06 -14.85
N GLN A 625 -23.44 -8.34 -14.02
CA GLN A 625 -23.94 -8.85 -12.74
C GLN A 625 -24.82 -10.09 -12.94
N LYS A 626 -25.71 -10.10 -13.95
CA LYS A 626 -26.51 -11.29 -14.31
C LYS A 626 -25.64 -12.48 -14.70
N GLN A 627 -24.52 -12.24 -15.40
CA GLN A 627 -23.57 -13.28 -15.80
C GLN A 627 -22.68 -13.78 -14.64
N LYS A 628 -22.78 -13.21 -13.43
CA LYS A 628 -22.02 -13.58 -12.23
C LYS A 628 -20.50 -13.65 -12.46
N LEU A 629 -19.95 -12.54 -12.92
CA LEU A 629 -18.51 -12.37 -13.22
C LEU A 629 -17.80 -11.62 -12.09
N ASP A 630 -16.52 -11.91 -11.84
CA ASP A 630 -15.62 -11.01 -11.09
C ASP A 630 -15.10 -10.04 -12.13
N TYR A 631 -15.48 -8.76 -12.03
CA TYR A 631 -15.13 -7.77 -13.06
C TYR A 631 -14.81 -6.39 -12.48
N THR A 632 -14.04 -5.62 -13.26
CA THR A 632 -13.79 -4.18 -13.01
C THR A 632 -13.85 -3.40 -14.31
N ILE A 633 -14.48 -2.22 -14.29
CA ILE A 633 -14.59 -1.33 -15.47
C ILE A 633 -13.52 -0.24 -15.44
N PHE A 634 -12.70 -0.19 -16.49
CA PHE A 634 -11.65 0.82 -16.68
C PHE A 634 -11.98 1.71 -17.88
N VAL A 635 -12.09 3.02 -17.63
CA VAL A 635 -12.30 4.04 -18.66
C VAL A 635 -10.98 4.77 -18.90
N VAL A 636 -10.34 4.49 -20.04
CA VAL A 636 -9.04 5.07 -20.42
C VAL A 636 -9.28 6.29 -21.30
N ASN A 637 -9.11 7.48 -20.73
CA ASN A 637 -9.38 8.76 -21.37
C ASN A 637 -8.12 9.35 -22.03
N GLN A 638 -8.16 9.59 -23.34
CA GLN A 638 -7.10 10.31 -24.06
C GLN A 638 -7.30 11.83 -23.94
N TYR A 639 -6.46 12.46 -23.13
CA TYR A 639 -6.34 13.92 -23.05
C TYR A 639 -5.71 14.49 -24.34
N GLY A 640 -5.66 15.82 -24.48
CA GLY A 640 -5.12 16.49 -25.68
C GLY A 640 -6.04 16.49 -26.90
N ASN A 641 -5.59 17.14 -27.97
CA ASN A 641 -6.33 17.34 -29.23
C ASN A 641 -5.81 16.48 -30.39
N ASP A 642 -4.69 15.79 -30.18
CA ASP A 642 -4.00 14.89 -31.09
C ASP A 642 -4.96 13.77 -31.55
N PRO A 643 -4.80 13.13 -32.73
CA PRO A 643 -5.72 12.11 -33.22
C PRO A 643 -5.98 10.98 -32.20
N PHE A 644 -7.20 10.43 -32.22
CA PHE A 644 -7.57 9.38 -31.28
C PHE A 644 -6.84 8.07 -31.63
N ASN A 645 -6.18 7.46 -30.65
CA ASN A 645 -5.39 6.24 -30.82
C ASN A 645 -5.93 5.13 -29.90
N ARG A 646 -7.00 4.48 -30.36
CA ARG A 646 -7.75 3.47 -29.61
C ARG A 646 -6.89 2.27 -29.20
N ALA A 647 -5.98 1.84 -30.08
CA ALA A 647 -5.09 0.72 -29.82
C ALA A 647 -4.10 0.98 -28.69
N ALA A 648 -3.46 2.16 -28.66
CA ALA A 648 -2.57 2.54 -27.56
C ALA A 648 -3.31 2.65 -26.22
N LEU A 649 -4.54 3.18 -26.22
CA LEU A 649 -5.37 3.26 -25.00
C LEU A 649 -5.77 1.87 -24.46
N PHE A 650 -6.04 0.89 -25.32
CA PHE A 650 -6.25 -0.50 -24.88
C PHE A 650 -5.00 -1.08 -24.19
N ASN A 651 -3.80 -0.80 -24.71
CA ASN A 651 -2.54 -1.20 -24.09
C ASN A 651 -2.29 -0.50 -22.75
N VAL A 652 -2.58 0.80 -22.65
CA VAL A 652 -2.53 1.56 -21.37
C VAL A 652 -3.47 0.94 -20.35
N GLY A 653 -4.72 0.65 -20.72
CA GLY A 653 -5.70 0.05 -19.82
C GLY A 653 -5.28 -1.32 -19.29
N TYR A 654 -4.68 -2.17 -20.15
CA TYR A 654 -4.07 -3.43 -19.73
C TYR A 654 -2.91 -3.21 -18.72
N LEU A 655 -2.00 -2.27 -19.02
CA LEU A 655 -0.83 -1.99 -18.20
C LEU A 655 -1.19 -1.42 -16.81
N GLU A 656 -2.20 -0.56 -16.72
CA GLU A 656 -2.65 -0.02 -15.43
C GLU A 656 -3.52 -1.00 -14.64
N ALA A 657 -4.44 -1.72 -15.29
CA ALA A 657 -5.29 -2.72 -14.62
C ALA A 657 -4.47 -3.81 -13.92
N MET A 658 -3.41 -4.30 -14.58
CA MET A 658 -2.50 -5.32 -14.01
C MET A 658 -1.71 -4.86 -12.77
N LYS A 659 -1.66 -3.56 -12.45
CA LYS A 659 -1.07 -3.04 -11.20
C LYS A 659 -2.04 -3.09 -10.00
N LEU A 660 -3.34 -3.19 -10.27
CA LEU A 660 -4.42 -3.01 -9.28
C LEU A 660 -5.03 -4.34 -8.82
N TYR A 661 -5.19 -5.30 -9.73
CA TYR A 661 -5.73 -6.64 -9.42
C TYR A 661 -5.20 -7.64 -10.46
N PRO A 662 -4.95 -8.92 -10.09
CA PRO A 662 -4.43 -9.93 -11.00
C PRO A 662 -5.53 -10.46 -11.96
N TYR A 663 -5.85 -9.70 -13.00
CA TYR A 663 -6.84 -10.09 -14.01
C TYR A 663 -6.33 -11.21 -14.94
N ASP A 664 -7.21 -12.17 -15.23
CA ASP A 664 -6.93 -13.29 -16.14
C ASP A 664 -7.46 -12.99 -17.56
N CYS A 665 -8.66 -12.41 -17.60
CA CYS A 665 -9.40 -12.10 -18.82
C CYS A 665 -9.50 -10.59 -19.03
N PHE A 666 -9.31 -10.16 -20.27
CA PHE A 666 -9.45 -8.77 -20.69
C PHE A 666 -10.45 -8.68 -21.83
N ILE A 667 -11.41 -7.77 -21.69
CA ILE A 667 -12.34 -7.43 -22.77
C ILE A 667 -12.12 -5.98 -23.15
N PHE A 668 -11.75 -5.75 -24.40
CA PHE A 668 -11.52 -4.45 -24.99
C PHE A 668 -12.79 -4.02 -25.70
N HIS A 669 -13.31 -2.84 -25.37
CA HIS A 669 -14.70 -2.48 -25.66
C HIS A 669 -14.87 -1.04 -26.14
N ASP A 670 -15.54 -0.86 -27.28
CA ASP A 670 -15.99 0.44 -27.74
C ASP A 670 -17.19 0.93 -26.91
N VAL A 671 -17.12 2.16 -26.38
CA VAL A 671 -18.12 2.73 -25.45
C VAL A 671 -19.52 2.92 -26.07
N ASP A 672 -19.64 2.83 -27.40
CA ASP A 672 -20.91 2.99 -28.12
C ASP A 672 -21.56 1.68 -28.57
N LEU A 673 -21.05 0.52 -28.14
CA LEU A 673 -21.67 -0.80 -28.38
C LEU A 673 -22.32 -1.36 -27.10
N LEU A 674 -23.48 -2.02 -27.24
CA LEU A 674 -24.20 -2.68 -26.13
C LEU A 674 -24.69 -4.08 -26.53
N PRO A 675 -24.44 -5.14 -25.73
CA PRO A 675 -24.82 -6.52 -26.08
C PRO A 675 -26.33 -6.77 -25.97
N GLU A 676 -26.93 -7.34 -27.03
CA GLU A 676 -28.39 -7.61 -27.09
C GLU A 676 -28.79 -8.99 -26.53
N ASP A 677 -27.84 -9.88 -26.18
CA ASP A 677 -28.14 -11.26 -25.76
C ASP A 677 -27.24 -11.75 -24.61
N LEU A 678 -27.85 -12.25 -23.54
CA LEU A 678 -27.15 -12.70 -22.33
C LEU A 678 -26.27 -13.94 -22.54
N ARG A 679 -26.48 -14.73 -23.61
CA ARG A 679 -25.62 -15.88 -23.96
C ARG A 679 -24.25 -15.45 -24.49
N ASN A 680 -24.08 -14.16 -24.80
CA ASN A 680 -22.78 -13.59 -25.15
C ASN A 680 -21.95 -13.34 -23.87
N ILE A 681 -21.55 -14.42 -23.19
CA ILE A 681 -20.89 -14.36 -21.87
C ILE A 681 -19.58 -13.57 -21.93
N TYR A 682 -19.36 -12.61 -21.04
CA TYR A 682 -18.12 -11.83 -20.94
C TYR A 682 -17.04 -12.63 -20.19
N LYS A 683 -16.56 -13.70 -20.84
CA LYS A 683 -15.42 -14.50 -20.38
C LYS A 683 -14.50 -14.90 -21.54
N CYS A 684 -13.24 -15.17 -21.21
CA CYS A 684 -12.20 -15.57 -22.15
C CYS A 684 -12.17 -17.09 -22.31
N GLY A 685 -11.84 -17.56 -23.51
CA GLY A 685 -11.51 -18.96 -23.76
C GLY A 685 -10.03 -19.13 -24.14
N ASP A 686 -9.65 -20.34 -24.55
CA ASP A 686 -8.26 -20.68 -24.93
C ASP A 686 -7.76 -19.93 -26.19
N GLN A 687 -8.66 -19.24 -26.89
CA GLN A 687 -8.38 -18.46 -28.10
C GLN A 687 -9.10 -17.11 -28.05
N PRO A 688 -8.51 -16.03 -28.62
CA PRO A 688 -9.15 -14.72 -28.66
C PRO A 688 -10.51 -14.77 -29.36
N ARG A 689 -11.48 -14.01 -28.83
CA ARG A 689 -12.88 -14.05 -29.27
C ARG A 689 -13.35 -12.69 -29.74
N HIS A 690 -13.89 -12.63 -30.95
CA HIS A 690 -14.65 -11.49 -31.45
C HIS A 690 -16.08 -11.60 -30.92
N MET A 691 -16.49 -10.67 -30.07
CA MET A 691 -17.78 -10.74 -29.38
C MET A 691 -18.87 -10.02 -30.19
N SER A 692 -18.53 -8.92 -30.87
CA SER A 692 -19.43 -8.06 -31.66
C SER A 692 -19.55 -8.47 -33.13
N VAL A 693 -19.79 -9.76 -33.39
CA VAL A 693 -19.89 -10.30 -34.76
C VAL A 693 -21.06 -9.70 -35.54
N ALA A 694 -22.17 -9.38 -34.87
CA ALA A 694 -23.42 -8.91 -35.47
C ALA A 694 -23.83 -7.54 -34.89
N MET A 695 -23.40 -6.44 -35.51
CA MET A 695 -23.77 -5.08 -35.09
C MET A 695 -24.94 -4.52 -35.91
N ASP A 696 -25.87 -3.80 -35.28
CA ASP A 696 -27.05 -3.23 -35.95
C ASP A 696 -26.68 -2.25 -37.08
N LYS A 697 -25.60 -1.48 -36.91
CA LYS A 697 -24.99 -0.60 -37.93
C LYS A 697 -24.64 -1.32 -39.24
N PHE A 698 -24.24 -2.59 -39.15
CA PHE A 698 -23.92 -3.45 -40.31
C PHE A 698 -25.05 -4.45 -40.61
N LYS A 699 -26.30 -4.12 -40.25
CA LYS A 699 -27.49 -4.97 -40.43
C LYS A 699 -27.36 -6.35 -39.78
N TYR A 700 -26.63 -6.44 -38.65
CA TYR A 700 -26.32 -7.68 -37.93
C TYR A 700 -25.47 -8.70 -38.71
N ALA A 701 -24.70 -8.24 -39.69
CA ALA A 701 -23.63 -9.01 -40.34
C ALA A 701 -22.23 -8.50 -39.94
N ILE A 702 -21.22 -9.35 -40.09
CA ILE A 702 -19.81 -8.92 -40.04
C ILE A 702 -19.46 -8.22 -41.37
N PRO A 703 -18.75 -7.08 -41.38
CA PRO A 703 -18.52 -6.34 -42.62
C PRO A 703 -17.56 -7.05 -43.60
N TYR A 704 -16.61 -7.83 -43.10
CA TYR A 704 -15.69 -8.69 -43.86
C TYR A 704 -14.98 -9.70 -42.94
N SER A 705 -14.29 -10.69 -43.51
CA SER A 705 -13.71 -11.84 -42.80
C SER A 705 -12.66 -11.48 -41.73
N GLU A 706 -11.83 -10.50 -42.01
CA GLU A 706 -10.69 -10.06 -41.19
C GLU A 706 -11.11 -9.14 -40.02
N PHE A 707 -12.34 -8.62 -40.01
CA PHE A 707 -12.76 -7.64 -39.00
C PHE A 707 -12.75 -8.22 -37.58
N PHE A 708 -11.99 -7.59 -36.68
CA PHE A 708 -11.84 -7.99 -35.28
C PHE A 708 -11.88 -6.78 -34.33
N GLY A 709 -12.87 -5.91 -34.53
CA GLY A 709 -13.09 -4.71 -33.74
C GLY A 709 -14.35 -4.73 -32.88
N GLY A 710 -14.77 -3.54 -32.41
CA GLY A 710 -15.94 -3.37 -31.56
C GLY A 710 -15.74 -3.86 -30.13
N VAL A 711 -15.83 -5.18 -29.94
CA VAL A 711 -15.68 -5.86 -28.65
C VAL A 711 -14.91 -7.17 -28.84
N THR A 712 -13.76 -7.28 -28.17
CA THR A 712 -12.85 -8.41 -28.29
C THR A 712 -12.39 -8.91 -26.91
N ALA A 713 -12.26 -10.22 -26.75
CA ALA A 713 -11.80 -10.85 -25.51
C ALA A 713 -10.47 -11.59 -25.71
N PHE A 714 -9.53 -11.39 -24.79
CA PHE A 714 -8.22 -12.04 -24.76
C PHE A 714 -7.86 -12.48 -23.35
N HIS A 715 -7.28 -13.67 -23.22
CA HIS A 715 -6.55 -14.04 -22.00
C HIS A 715 -5.25 -13.22 -21.91
N SER A 716 -4.79 -12.92 -20.69
CA SER A 716 -3.57 -12.11 -20.43
C SER A 716 -2.34 -12.59 -21.24
N SER A 717 -2.16 -13.91 -21.38
CA SER A 717 -1.09 -14.51 -22.19
C SER A 717 -1.13 -14.15 -23.68
N ASP A 718 -2.32 -13.96 -24.26
CA ASP A 718 -2.49 -13.69 -25.69
C ASP A 718 -2.25 -12.22 -26.02
N ILE A 719 -2.49 -11.33 -25.05
CA ILE A 719 -2.08 -9.92 -25.11
C ILE A 719 -0.56 -9.83 -25.11
N LEU A 720 0.10 -10.52 -24.17
CA LEU A 720 1.56 -10.55 -24.13
C LEU A 720 2.16 -11.17 -25.42
N GLY A 721 1.60 -12.27 -25.91
CA GLY A 721 2.07 -12.93 -27.13
C GLY A 721 1.81 -12.14 -28.44
N THR A 722 0.72 -11.37 -28.53
CA THR A 722 0.51 -10.43 -29.65
C THR A 722 1.45 -9.23 -29.59
N ASN A 723 2.06 -8.95 -28.43
CA ASN A 723 2.57 -7.62 -28.04
C ASN A 723 1.45 -6.57 -27.97
N GLY A 724 0.22 -6.98 -27.63
CA GLY A 724 -0.95 -6.14 -27.55
C GLY A 724 -1.38 -5.53 -28.89
N HIS A 725 -2.16 -4.46 -28.78
CA HIS A 725 -2.74 -3.73 -29.91
C HIS A 725 -1.69 -2.83 -30.58
N PRO A 726 -1.81 -2.60 -31.90
CA PRO A 726 -0.82 -1.86 -32.67
C PRO A 726 -0.92 -0.35 -32.46
N THR A 727 0.13 0.28 -31.93
CA THR A 727 0.07 1.69 -31.48
C THR A 727 0.20 2.73 -32.60
N VAL A 728 0.41 2.28 -33.84
CA VAL A 728 0.68 3.14 -35.01
C VAL A 728 -0.56 3.70 -35.74
N TYR A 729 -1.76 3.31 -35.34
CA TYR A 729 -3.01 3.74 -35.97
C TYR A 729 -3.59 4.98 -35.27
N TRP A 730 -3.06 6.15 -35.65
CA TRP A 730 -3.58 7.47 -35.25
C TRP A 730 -4.77 7.87 -36.12
N GLY A 731 -5.94 8.09 -35.53
CA GLY A 731 -7.19 8.31 -36.28
C GLY A 731 -7.89 6.98 -36.65
N TRP A 732 -8.87 7.04 -37.55
CA TRP A 732 -9.79 5.91 -37.75
C TRP A 732 -9.29 4.82 -38.72
N GLY A 733 -9.19 3.59 -38.21
CA GLY A 733 -9.23 2.33 -38.96
C GLY A 733 -7.86 1.72 -39.30
N GLY A 734 -7.83 0.39 -39.38
CA GLY A 734 -6.66 -0.45 -39.67
C GLY A 734 -6.14 -1.21 -38.44
N GLU A 735 -6.47 -0.76 -37.23
CA GLU A 735 -6.02 -1.37 -35.98
C GLU A 735 -6.70 -2.73 -35.70
N ASP A 736 -7.98 -2.87 -36.07
CA ASP A 736 -8.76 -4.10 -35.95
C ASP A 736 -8.23 -5.22 -36.87
N ASP A 737 -7.85 -4.85 -38.10
CA ASP A 737 -7.31 -5.75 -39.12
C ASP A 737 -5.89 -6.22 -38.75
N ASP A 738 -5.12 -5.35 -38.13
CA ASP A 738 -3.75 -5.62 -37.70
C ASP A 738 -3.74 -6.53 -36.45
N ILE A 739 -4.58 -6.29 -35.43
CA ILE A 739 -4.72 -7.21 -34.30
C ILE A 739 -5.28 -8.59 -34.73
N TYR A 740 -6.20 -8.64 -35.71
CA TYR A 740 -6.59 -9.90 -36.37
C TYR A 740 -5.37 -10.64 -36.93
N PHE A 741 -4.52 -9.93 -37.67
CA PHE A 741 -3.30 -10.52 -38.23
C PHE A 741 -2.25 -10.88 -37.17
N ARG A 742 -2.15 -10.16 -36.04
CA ARG A 742 -1.30 -10.55 -34.91
C ARG A 742 -1.76 -11.88 -34.32
N VAL A 743 -3.06 -12.08 -34.08
CA VAL A 743 -3.57 -13.37 -33.58
C VAL A 743 -3.30 -14.51 -34.58
N VAL A 744 -3.69 -14.34 -35.85
CA VAL A 744 -3.58 -15.43 -36.84
C VAL A 744 -2.12 -15.70 -37.27
N LYS A 745 -1.28 -14.66 -37.42
CA LYS A 745 0.09 -14.80 -37.94
C LYS A 745 1.17 -14.90 -36.86
N LYS A 746 1.01 -14.23 -35.70
CA LYS A 746 1.98 -14.25 -34.59
C LYS A 746 1.65 -15.36 -33.58
N LEU A 747 0.44 -15.36 -33.00
CA LEU A 747 0.03 -16.40 -32.03
C LEU A 747 -0.25 -17.77 -32.67
N LYS A 748 -0.53 -17.82 -33.98
CA LYS A 748 -1.04 -19.01 -34.70
C LYS A 748 -2.39 -19.52 -34.17
N LYS A 749 -3.17 -18.67 -33.49
CA LYS A 749 -4.52 -19.00 -33.00
C LYS A 749 -5.58 -18.61 -34.04
N SER A 750 -6.72 -19.29 -34.01
CA SER A 750 -7.93 -18.82 -34.69
C SER A 750 -8.68 -17.82 -33.81
N ILE A 751 -9.63 -17.07 -34.39
CA ILE A 751 -10.49 -16.15 -33.64
C ILE A 751 -11.88 -16.76 -33.51
N ILE A 752 -12.32 -16.95 -32.27
CA ILE A 752 -13.64 -17.50 -31.96
C ILE A 752 -14.70 -16.44 -32.25
N ARG A 753 -15.77 -16.85 -32.94
CA ARG A 753 -16.95 -16.04 -33.26
C ARG A 753 -18.19 -16.86 -32.87
N TYR A 754 -19.06 -16.29 -32.04
CA TYR A 754 -20.34 -16.90 -31.71
C TYR A 754 -21.36 -16.67 -32.84
N PRO A 755 -22.43 -17.47 -32.94
CA PRO A 755 -23.50 -17.29 -33.95
C PRO A 755 -24.10 -15.87 -33.90
N ILE A 756 -24.57 -15.37 -35.06
CA ILE A 756 -25.05 -13.99 -35.23
C ILE A 756 -26.35 -13.69 -34.46
N GLU A 757 -26.99 -14.71 -33.92
CA GLU A 757 -28.16 -14.66 -33.03
C GLU A 757 -27.76 -14.37 -31.57
N ILE A 758 -26.51 -14.67 -31.20
CA ILE A 758 -25.93 -14.48 -29.85
C ILE A 758 -24.94 -13.31 -29.84
N ALA A 759 -24.11 -13.19 -30.86
CA ALA A 759 -23.03 -12.20 -30.97
C ALA A 759 -23.52 -10.78 -31.33
N ARG A 760 -24.72 -10.42 -30.86
CA ARG A 760 -25.50 -9.24 -31.26
C ARG A 760 -25.16 -8.02 -30.43
N TYR A 761 -24.93 -6.90 -31.10
CA TYR A 761 -24.72 -5.60 -30.46
C TYR A 761 -25.56 -4.49 -31.10
N LYS A 762 -26.09 -3.65 -30.23
CA LYS A 762 -26.72 -2.39 -30.57
C LYS A 762 -25.69 -1.27 -30.50
N MET A 763 -25.52 -0.50 -31.58
CA MET A 763 -24.77 0.76 -31.50
C MET A 763 -25.65 1.86 -30.93
N ILE A 764 -25.13 2.60 -29.95
CA ILE A 764 -25.73 3.81 -29.38
C ILE A 764 -25.72 4.90 -30.46
N ARG A 765 -26.84 5.60 -30.65
CA ARG A 765 -27.01 6.62 -31.69
C ARG A 765 -27.38 7.97 -31.09
N THR A 766 -26.37 8.75 -30.73
CA THR A 766 -26.51 10.15 -30.30
C THR A 766 -26.43 11.09 -31.50
N HIS A 767 -26.98 12.30 -31.38
CA HIS A 767 -26.89 13.34 -32.42
C HIS A 767 -25.71 14.28 -32.12
N GLY A 768 -24.98 14.72 -33.15
CA GLY A 768 -23.93 15.74 -33.05
C GLY A 768 -22.49 15.23 -32.90
N HIS A 769 -22.25 13.91 -32.76
CA HIS A 769 -20.90 13.36 -32.78
C HIS A 769 -20.37 13.19 -34.22
N THR A 770 -19.28 13.88 -34.54
CA THR A 770 -18.52 13.65 -35.78
C THR A 770 -17.75 12.33 -35.71
N ALA A 771 -17.57 11.70 -36.87
CA ALA A 771 -16.63 10.58 -36.97
C ALA A 771 -15.19 11.09 -36.84
N ALA A 772 -14.30 10.30 -36.24
CA ALA A 772 -12.88 10.59 -36.24
C ALA A 772 -12.33 10.55 -37.68
N GLU A 773 -11.34 11.39 -37.97
CA GLU A 773 -10.75 11.46 -39.31
C GLU A 773 -10.09 10.13 -39.71
N SER A 774 -10.29 9.73 -40.97
CA SER A 774 -9.74 8.48 -41.50
C SER A 774 -8.22 8.57 -41.61
N ASN A 775 -7.50 7.64 -40.97
CA ASN A 775 -6.06 7.53 -41.19
C ASN A 775 -5.78 7.24 -42.67
N SER A 776 -5.07 8.15 -43.34
CA SER A 776 -4.76 8.09 -44.78
C SER A 776 -3.75 6.99 -45.12
N HIS A 777 -2.91 6.61 -44.16
CA HIS A 777 -1.79 5.69 -44.33
C HIS A 777 -2.09 4.25 -43.85
N ARG A 778 -3.24 4.00 -43.21
CA ARG A 778 -3.61 2.71 -42.60
C ARG A 778 -3.40 1.49 -43.48
N LEU A 779 -3.75 1.56 -44.77
CA LEU A 779 -3.56 0.45 -45.71
C LEU A 779 -2.08 0.22 -46.04
N THR A 780 -1.26 1.27 -46.03
CA THR A 780 0.20 1.19 -46.21
C THR A 780 0.85 0.53 -44.99
N ILE A 781 0.40 0.87 -43.78
CA ILE A 781 0.85 0.22 -42.53
C ILE A 781 0.43 -1.26 -42.53
N LEU A 782 -0.88 -1.54 -42.65
CA LEU A 782 -1.47 -2.88 -42.57
C LEU A 782 -0.86 -3.89 -43.56
N TYR A 783 -0.63 -3.47 -44.81
CA TYR A 783 -0.07 -4.33 -45.85
C TYR A 783 1.47 -4.31 -45.96
N SER A 784 2.18 -3.52 -45.14
CA SER A 784 3.65 -3.51 -45.12
C SER A 784 4.26 -4.82 -44.61
N LYS A 785 3.55 -5.55 -43.76
CA LYS A 785 4.03 -6.76 -43.04
C LYS A 785 5.27 -6.49 -42.17
N TYR A 786 5.28 -5.34 -41.49
CA TYR A 786 6.29 -5.01 -40.46
C TYR A 786 6.36 -6.05 -39.33
N ASP A 787 7.44 -6.05 -38.56
CA ASP A 787 7.56 -6.92 -37.37
C ASP A 787 6.72 -6.39 -36.20
N TYR A 788 5.70 -7.16 -35.79
CA TYR A 788 4.84 -6.93 -34.62
C TYR A 788 5.58 -6.92 -33.26
N ASN A 789 6.90 -7.08 -33.23
CA ASN A 789 7.73 -6.83 -32.04
C ASN A 789 8.24 -5.38 -31.97
N LEU A 790 8.20 -4.63 -33.08
CA LEU A 790 8.64 -3.24 -33.15
C LEU A 790 7.53 -2.24 -32.76
N ASP A 791 6.30 -2.70 -32.58
CA ASP A 791 5.14 -1.89 -32.21
C ASP A 791 4.15 -2.68 -31.34
N GLY A 792 3.69 -2.08 -30.24
CA GLY A 792 2.70 -2.67 -29.34
C GLY A 792 2.85 -2.20 -27.89
N ILE A 793 2.56 -3.09 -26.93
CA ILE A 793 2.72 -2.81 -25.48
C ILE A 793 4.14 -2.37 -25.14
N ASN A 794 5.16 -3.03 -25.71
CA ASN A 794 6.57 -2.65 -25.49
C ASN A 794 6.97 -1.27 -26.07
N THR A 795 6.14 -0.66 -26.91
CA THR A 795 6.32 0.72 -27.43
C THR A 795 5.19 1.67 -27.00
N THR A 796 4.28 1.24 -26.12
CA THR A 796 3.16 2.08 -25.66
C THR A 796 3.69 3.12 -24.68
N ASN A 797 4.06 4.29 -25.20
CA ASN A 797 4.49 5.44 -24.41
C ASN A 797 3.29 6.36 -24.08
N TYR A 798 3.21 6.84 -22.85
CA TYR A 798 2.10 7.67 -22.36
C TYR A 798 2.50 8.45 -21.11
N THR A 799 1.82 9.57 -20.87
CA THR A 799 1.89 10.31 -19.61
C THR A 799 0.61 10.07 -18.83
N LEU A 800 0.69 9.45 -17.65
CA LEU A 800 -0.44 9.27 -16.73
C LEU A 800 -0.64 10.54 -15.90
N HIS A 801 -1.83 11.14 -15.98
CA HIS A 801 -2.18 12.34 -15.21
C HIS A 801 -2.76 11.99 -13.84
N ASN A 802 -3.76 11.11 -13.80
CA ASN A 802 -4.30 10.54 -12.57
C ASN A 802 -5.15 9.28 -12.84
N ILE A 803 -5.45 8.56 -11.75
CA ILE A 803 -6.43 7.48 -11.69
C ILE A 803 -7.48 7.87 -10.64
N VAL A 804 -8.78 7.69 -10.94
CA VAL A 804 -9.88 8.06 -10.03
C VAL A 804 -10.89 6.92 -9.94
N PHE A 805 -11.15 6.45 -8.71
CA PHE A 805 -12.03 5.32 -8.43
C PHE A 805 -13.47 5.79 -8.13
N TYR A 806 -14.29 5.98 -9.17
CA TYR A 806 -15.73 6.19 -8.99
C TYR A 806 -16.43 4.87 -8.65
N LYS A 807 -17.64 4.91 -8.08
CA LYS A 807 -18.42 3.71 -7.77
C LYS A 807 -18.63 2.80 -8.99
N LEU A 808 -18.92 3.42 -10.14
CA LEU A 808 -19.28 2.74 -11.38
C LEU A 808 -18.08 2.32 -12.25
N PHE A 809 -16.94 3.01 -12.15
CA PHE A 809 -15.75 2.72 -12.96
C PHE A 809 -14.48 3.38 -12.40
N THR A 810 -13.34 2.85 -12.80
CA THR A 810 -12.03 3.47 -12.60
C THR A 810 -11.69 4.32 -13.83
N LEU A 811 -11.57 5.63 -13.66
CA LEU A 811 -11.09 6.55 -14.69
C LEU A 811 -9.57 6.60 -14.69
N ILE A 812 -8.96 6.47 -15.87
CA ILE A 812 -7.51 6.60 -16.10
C ILE A 812 -7.31 7.70 -17.14
N ASN A 813 -6.72 8.84 -16.76
CA ASN A 813 -6.49 9.96 -17.69
C ASN A 813 -5.05 9.95 -18.19
N VAL A 814 -4.83 9.86 -19.50
CA VAL A 814 -3.50 9.85 -20.12
C VAL A 814 -3.36 10.81 -21.30
N THR A 815 -2.15 11.32 -21.53
CA THR A 815 -1.74 11.85 -22.85
C THR A 815 -0.92 10.79 -23.57
N LEU A 816 -1.13 10.66 -24.89
CA LEU A 816 -0.31 9.85 -25.78
C LEU A 816 0.48 10.80 -26.70
N PRO A 817 1.79 10.59 -26.93
CA PRO A 817 2.56 11.41 -27.86
C PRO A 817 2.26 10.99 -29.31
N GLU A 818 1.77 11.92 -30.14
CA GLU A 818 1.50 11.62 -31.56
C GLU A 818 2.79 11.24 -32.31
N GLU A 819 2.71 10.19 -33.13
CA GLU A 819 3.80 9.74 -33.97
C GLU A 819 3.45 9.96 -35.45
N SER A 820 4.21 10.83 -36.12
CA SER A 820 3.98 11.11 -37.54
C SER A 820 4.22 9.87 -38.41
N PHE A 821 3.48 9.75 -39.52
CA PHE A 821 3.62 8.60 -40.42
C PHE A 821 5.06 8.40 -40.93
N GLU A 822 5.85 9.46 -41.10
CA GLU A 822 7.24 9.35 -41.53
C GLU A 822 8.15 8.73 -40.45
N HIS A 823 7.87 9.00 -39.17
CA HIS A 823 8.56 8.33 -38.06
C HIS A 823 8.15 6.85 -37.97
N ILE A 824 6.84 6.56 -38.06
CA ILE A 824 6.29 5.19 -38.14
C ILE A 824 6.92 4.41 -39.29
N ARG A 825 6.94 5.00 -40.49
CA ARG A 825 7.49 4.40 -41.73
C ARG A 825 8.98 4.04 -41.55
N THR A 826 9.74 4.91 -40.89
CA THR A 826 11.16 4.71 -40.60
C THR A 826 11.37 3.61 -39.55
N ARG A 827 10.67 3.70 -38.41
CA ARG A 827 10.73 2.77 -37.27
C ARG A 827 10.31 1.34 -37.63
N LEU A 828 9.28 1.21 -38.45
CA LEU A 828 8.74 -0.09 -38.92
C LEU A 828 9.36 -0.57 -40.25
N HIS A 829 10.36 0.15 -40.78
CA HIS A 829 11.06 -0.15 -42.03
C HIS A 829 10.13 -0.34 -43.24
N ILE A 830 9.04 0.43 -43.29
CA ILE A 830 8.01 0.35 -44.34
C ILE A 830 8.59 0.90 -45.65
N LYS A 831 8.70 0.02 -46.64
CA LYS A 831 9.15 0.36 -47.99
C LYS A 831 8.07 1.15 -48.73
N ASN A 832 8.50 2.16 -49.48
CA ASN A 832 7.63 2.84 -50.44
C ASN A 832 7.14 1.82 -51.49
N LYS A 833 5.86 1.89 -51.83
CA LYS A 833 5.37 1.40 -53.12
C LYS A 833 5.61 2.50 -54.15
N ASN A 834 6.30 2.15 -55.23
CA ASN A 834 6.14 2.85 -56.50
C ASN A 834 4.89 2.31 -57.21
#